data_AF-F9WUY3-F1
#
_entry.id   AF-F9WUY3-F1
#
_cell.length_a   1.000
_cell.length_b   1.000
_cell.length_c   1.000
_cell.angle_alpha   90.00
_cell.angle_beta   90.00
_cell.angle_gamma   90.00
#
_symmetry.space_group_name_H-M   'P 1'
#
loop_
_entity.id
_entity.type
_entity.pdbx_description
1 polymer ?
#
loop_
_entity_poly.entity_id
_entity_poly.type
_entity_poly.pdbx_seq_one_letter_code
_entity_poly.pdbx_strand_id
1 'polypeptide(L)'
;MPRAISRWLNSACVVIVLTAHLCAAHDYDIDFGIRGVTSVNGNELKKRENRTLCKAVWFFMEWNVTFSALQRRAEKLNRTATAILESEGKSTPKELLHAGASVPGKVDVVIRNAYAALMANALFRDSVLRDFYVAFESVKWNSENVTFGHRNVMSDGGQITSAGGTFEELMRNFEHCKIGYSTATTSESGHGSTPGDSGSDDESDADEAWEYYSDSEEEATYADIDPNEDGANDVSLAVPDGVSVETEWSLGYLKINRTAFWDKVMSNTHSAIRAMNVTTVSFLPGSKGFVDTHNMWRQDAINVVDMVHKECQAVKKAEANAGHRREACHRLKTIVREVNGNRTLKSHVAFATDNGSEFIDNMSGYRCNASGNLHGGALGIIQNEAYCSENTDWVSMDDRCTVLLSASACPVKKAAVEWLLLRFRSALHYMKLRLDAALSSLMDIEDQMKSGVVKVVDRERQKICEYRKIIRDAEMEISKTKEQHEQLHRSLKEHEGKFSDAVREVSETGKRIDTAIWVGTEALKFTAAGAEPHANFLTSDDNDDAVCLGWRRMPLLEEARQLRYNEQASDASTAETQGRVEGFLHEQQGRLENIAGKVSTALRSVFPSYNTEKFLMCGKGDTFSPPRIAVGDVGGLISALEGVPDSNAMKEVEHALSALKENSAQLERRVNEANMAVSRAVSCASKTSALEKVVVAKTRDAIVEAIKRQKNVLCLTIKGLSLMRRSAASLNRKAQRMSESVAQLRVRTETTEMRMLGVNKHSLGDGGMAVMAHETHENMKNVSDRLMAKVSALSAGVEQLLYEIDAQEKNIKETFTTAIQNVTKTTVVDGAVSVCADENAYNVKGPLKDALNSIVLLSSLADTERLKATLQALQANLDVIKTLRDDVKKHALAAMETAREEAAASTDNACTSLFEQFLHAFRFWN
;
A
#
# COMPACT_ATOMS: atom_id res chain seq x y z
N MET A 1 -42.62 -47.39 -64.95
CA MET A 1 -43.52 -48.44 -65.51
C MET A 1 -44.94 -48.22 -64.94
N PRO A 2 -46.03 -48.68 -65.60
CA PRO A 2 -46.84 -47.71 -66.35
C PRO A 2 -48.38 -47.81 -66.21
N ARG A 3 -49.11 -46.80 -66.76
CA ARG A 3 -50.56 -46.78 -67.10
C ARG A 3 -51.53 -46.85 -65.88
N ALA A 4 -52.81 -46.44 -65.90
CA ALA A 4 -53.81 -46.11 -66.95
C ALA A 4 -54.89 -45.13 -66.34
N ILE A 5 -55.97 -44.61 -66.98
CA ILE A 5 -56.49 -44.63 -68.37
C ILE A 5 -57.48 -43.44 -68.63
N SER A 6 -57.62 -43.02 -69.90
CA SER A 6 -58.79 -42.54 -70.69
C SER A 6 -60.18 -42.30 -70.03
N ARG A 7 -61.11 -41.43 -70.51
CA ARG A 7 -61.41 -40.76 -71.81
C ARG A 7 -62.42 -39.58 -71.54
N TRP A 8 -62.59 -38.57 -72.40
CA TRP A 8 -63.60 -38.53 -73.48
C TRP A 8 -63.33 -37.37 -74.48
N LEU A 9 -63.82 -37.52 -75.73
CA LEU A 9 -63.79 -36.54 -76.83
C LEU A 9 -65.01 -35.57 -76.76
N ASN A 10 -65.17 -34.47 -77.51
CA ASN A 10 -64.79 -34.21 -78.92
C ASN A 10 -64.78 -32.70 -79.27
N SER A 11 -64.20 -32.32 -80.43
CA SER A 11 -64.08 -30.93 -80.92
C SER A 11 -65.04 -30.59 -82.07
N ALA A 12 -65.52 -29.33 -82.14
CA ALA A 12 -65.67 -28.46 -83.33
C ALA A 12 -66.59 -27.24 -83.02
N CYS A 13 -66.65 -26.11 -83.73
CA CYS A 13 -65.72 -25.20 -84.43
C CYS A 13 -66.58 -24.12 -85.17
N VAL A 14 -66.09 -22.87 -85.29
CA VAL A 14 -66.50 -21.80 -86.26
C VAL A 14 -67.71 -20.86 -85.98
N VAL A 15 -67.50 -19.58 -86.37
CA VAL A 15 -68.34 -18.35 -86.56
C VAL A 15 -68.01 -17.23 -85.54
N ILE A 16 -67.13 -16.23 -85.76
CA ILE A 16 -66.91 -15.15 -86.78
C ILE A 16 -67.51 -13.77 -86.35
N VAL A 17 -66.87 -12.63 -86.76
CA VAL A 17 -67.22 -11.16 -86.64
C VAL A 17 -66.53 -10.43 -85.45
N LEU A 18 -65.44 -9.63 -85.62
CA LEU A 18 -65.31 -8.18 -86.00
C LEU A 18 -65.91 -7.22 -84.94
N THR A 19 -65.33 -6.10 -84.45
CA THR A 19 -64.28 -5.08 -84.84
C THR A 19 -63.60 -4.53 -83.56
N ALA A 20 -62.31 -4.18 -83.43
CA ALA A 20 -61.50 -3.09 -84.02
C ALA A 20 -61.79 -1.63 -83.55
N HIS A 21 -60.74 -1.00 -82.95
CA HIS A 21 -60.43 0.45 -82.78
C HIS A 21 -60.81 1.27 -81.52
N LEU A 22 -59.77 2.01 -81.03
CA LEU A 22 -59.73 3.21 -80.17
C LEU A 22 -60.08 3.04 -78.67
N CYS A 23 -59.33 3.57 -77.68
CA CYS A 23 -58.18 4.49 -77.69
C CYS A 23 -57.00 3.96 -76.86
N ALA A 24 -55.80 4.00 -77.43
CA ALA A 24 -54.55 4.09 -76.68
C ALA A 24 -53.88 5.40 -77.09
N ALA A 25 -53.61 6.28 -76.13
CA ALA A 25 -52.83 7.50 -76.37
C ALA A 25 -51.36 7.19 -76.04
N HIS A 26 -50.56 7.02 -77.09
CA HIS A 26 -49.10 7.07 -76.96
C HIS A 26 -48.70 8.51 -76.60
N ASP A 27 -47.89 8.69 -75.57
CA ASP A 27 -47.00 9.85 -75.50
C ASP A 27 -46.01 9.72 -76.67
N TYR A 28 -46.19 10.58 -77.67
CA TYR A 28 -45.20 10.83 -78.71
C TYR A 28 -44.34 11.99 -78.25
N ASP A 29 -43.12 11.70 -77.83
CA ASP A 29 -42.10 12.70 -77.57
C ASP A 29 -41.62 13.23 -78.94
N ILE A 30 -42.09 14.42 -79.33
CA ILE A 30 -41.69 15.09 -80.57
C ILE A 30 -40.76 16.24 -80.21
N ASP A 31 -39.47 15.94 -80.21
CA ASP A 31 -38.40 16.92 -80.03
C ASP A 31 -38.39 17.91 -81.21
N PHE A 32 -38.88 19.13 -80.96
CA PHE A 32 -38.84 20.23 -81.91
C PHE A 32 -37.58 21.07 -81.67
N GLY A 33 -36.60 20.92 -82.56
CA GLY A 33 -35.37 21.73 -82.60
C GLY A 33 -35.60 23.21 -82.99
N ILE A 34 -36.40 23.94 -82.22
CA ILE A 34 -36.54 25.40 -82.29
C ILE A 34 -35.75 25.99 -81.10
N ARG A 35 -34.63 26.64 -81.41
CA ARG A 35 -33.78 27.29 -80.39
C ARG A 35 -34.55 28.35 -79.60
N GLY A 36 -34.57 28.21 -78.28
CA GLY A 36 -34.59 29.34 -77.35
C GLY A 36 -35.75 29.45 -76.36
N VAL A 37 -36.82 28.67 -76.51
CA VAL A 37 -37.98 28.75 -75.59
C VAL A 37 -38.56 27.35 -75.34
N THR A 38 -38.31 26.78 -74.17
CA THR A 38 -38.94 25.53 -73.71
C THR A 38 -40.39 25.82 -73.27
N SER A 39 -41.35 25.43 -74.09
CA SER A 39 -42.78 25.51 -73.76
C SER A 39 -43.26 24.22 -73.10
N VAL A 40 -43.81 24.31 -71.89
CA VAL A 40 -44.19 23.12 -71.08
C VAL A 40 -45.70 22.94 -70.97
N ASN A 41 -46.16 21.70 -70.88
CA ASN A 41 -47.57 21.39 -70.62
C ASN A 41 -47.91 21.45 -69.10
N GLY A 42 -49.19 21.30 -68.75
CA GLY A 42 -49.63 21.37 -67.34
C GLY A 42 -49.09 20.27 -66.43
N ASN A 43 -48.81 19.06 -66.94
CA ASN A 43 -48.19 18.00 -66.15
C ASN A 43 -46.72 18.31 -65.84
N GLU A 44 -46.02 18.87 -66.82
CA GLU A 44 -44.64 19.33 -66.70
C GLU A 44 -44.50 20.53 -65.75
N LEU A 45 -45.45 21.48 -65.78
CA LEU A 45 -45.52 22.54 -64.77
C LEU A 45 -45.76 21.95 -63.37
N LYS A 46 -46.67 20.97 -63.24
CA LYS A 46 -46.94 20.29 -61.96
C LYS A 46 -45.70 19.55 -61.39
N LYS A 47 -44.84 18.97 -62.23
CA LYS A 47 -43.56 18.38 -61.76
C LYS A 47 -42.64 19.43 -61.14
N ARG A 48 -42.49 20.60 -61.77
CA ARG A 48 -41.68 21.73 -61.28
C ARG A 48 -42.25 22.33 -59.99
N GLU A 49 -43.58 22.42 -59.91
CA GLU A 49 -44.30 22.78 -58.68
C GLU A 49 -44.08 21.77 -57.54
N ASN A 50 -44.19 20.46 -57.83
CA ASN A 50 -43.91 19.40 -56.86
C ASN A 50 -42.46 19.45 -56.37
N ARG A 51 -41.47 19.73 -57.25
CA ARG A 51 -40.05 19.91 -56.86
C ARG A 51 -39.90 21.04 -55.83
N THR A 52 -40.63 22.13 -56.01
CA THR A 52 -40.66 23.26 -55.05
C THR A 52 -41.40 22.88 -53.75
N LEU A 53 -42.52 22.16 -53.83
CA LEU A 53 -43.22 21.63 -52.64
C LEU A 53 -42.34 20.66 -51.84
N CYS A 54 -41.54 19.82 -52.50
CA CYS A 54 -40.55 18.97 -51.85
C CYS A 54 -39.52 19.78 -51.05
N LYS A 55 -39.04 20.92 -51.57
CA LYS A 55 -38.18 21.83 -50.79
C LYS A 55 -38.95 22.45 -49.63
N ALA A 56 -40.20 22.89 -49.81
CA ALA A 56 -41.02 23.45 -48.74
C ALA A 56 -41.27 22.46 -47.59
N VAL A 57 -41.61 21.21 -47.93
CA VAL A 57 -41.80 20.10 -46.98
C VAL A 57 -40.50 19.79 -46.24
N TRP A 58 -39.37 19.74 -46.96
CA TRP A 58 -38.06 19.55 -46.34
C TRP A 58 -37.72 20.68 -45.37
N PHE A 59 -37.83 21.95 -45.78
CA PHE A 59 -37.61 23.12 -44.92
C PHE A 59 -38.48 23.05 -43.66
N PHE A 60 -39.76 22.69 -43.81
CA PHE A 60 -40.69 22.56 -42.68
C PHE A 60 -40.28 21.45 -41.70
N MET A 61 -39.86 20.28 -42.18
CA MET A 61 -39.40 19.18 -41.33
C MET A 61 -38.04 19.48 -40.68
N GLU A 62 -37.09 19.98 -41.46
CA GLU A 62 -35.75 20.40 -41.03
C GLU A 62 -35.80 21.43 -39.90
N TRP A 63 -36.63 22.45 -40.08
CA TRP A 63 -36.89 23.46 -39.07
C TRP A 63 -37.47 22.83 -37.80
N ASN A 64 -38.54 22.03 -37.93
CA ASN A 64 -39.21 21.42 -36.79
C ASN A 64 -38.28 20.51 -35.98
N VAL A 65 -37.52 19.65 -36.66
CA VAL A 65 -36.59 18.70 -36.04
C VAL A 65 -35.45 19.43 -35.32
N THR A 66 -34.78 20.36 -36.01
CA THR A 66 -33.62 21.06 -35.44
C THR A 66 -34.00 21.85 -34.19
N PHE A 67 -35.05 22.68 -34.23
CA PHE A 67 -35.40 23.50 -33.05
C PHE A 67 -36.05 22.69 -31.92
N SER A 68 -36.77 21.59 -32.22
CA SER A 68 -37.23 20.66 -31.18
C SER A 68 -36.07 19.98 -30.45
N ALA A 69 -35.03 19.55 -31.17
CA ALA A 69 -33.84 18.94 -30.57
C ALA A 69 -33.07 19.93 -29.69
N LEU A 70 -32.91 21.20 -30.13
CA LEU A 70 -32.28 22.25 -29.32
C LEU A 70 -33.07 22.54 -28.03
N GLN A 71 -34.41 22.57 -28.11
CA GLN A 71 -35.27 22.73 -26.93
C GLN A 71 -35.07 21.56 -25.95
N ARG A 72 -35.14 20.30 -26.41
CA ARG A 72 -34.95 19.12 -25.54
C ARG A 72 -33.55 19.08 -24.91
N ARG A 73 -32.51 19.46 -25.65
CA ARG A 73 -31.12 19.61 -25.13
C ARG A 73 -31.03 20.68 -24.05
N ALA A 74 -31.67 21.83 -24.23
CA ALA A 74 -31.75 22.90 -23.22
C ALA A 74 -32.51 22.45 -21.96
N GLU A 75 -33.65 21.79 -22.11
CA GLU A 75 -34.45 21.25 -21.00
C GLU A 75 -33.71 20.15 -20.22
N LYS A 76 -32.85 19.36 -20.89
CA LYS A 76 -31.96 18.38 -20.24
C LYS A 76 -30.88 19.09 -19.40
N LEU A 77 -30.19 20.07 -19.98
CA LEU A 77 -29.17 20.86 -19.27
C LEU A 77 -29.78 21.63 -18.08
N ASN A 78 -31.00 22.15 -18.23
CA ASN A 78 -31.73 22.81 -17.14
C ASN A 78 -32.02 21.87 -15.98
N ARG A 79 -32.49 20.64 -16.26
CA ARG A 79 -32.72 19.62 -15.23
C ARG A 79 -31.43 19.25 -14.50
N THR A 80 -30.31 19.10 -15.20
CA THR A 80 -29.00 18.87 -14.58
C THR A 80 -28.58 20.06 -13.71
N ALA A 81 -28.76 21.30 -14.18
CA ALA A 81 -28.45 22.50 -13.40
C ALA A 81 -29.32 22.64 -12.14
N THR A 82 -30.63 22.39 -12.24
CA THR A 82 -31.53 22.35 -11.09
C THR A 82 -31.12 21.27 -10.09
N ALA A 83 -30.77 20.06 -10.54
CA ALA A 83 -30.29 19.00 -9.65
C ALA A 83 -28.98 19.37 -8.92
N ILE A 84 -28.08 20.12 -9.58
CA ILE A 84 -26.88 20.68 -8.93
C ILE A 84 -27.28 21.72 -7.87
N LEU A 85 -28.21 22.62 -8.16
CA LEU A 85 -28.67 23.64 -7.20
C LEU A 85 -29.46 23.05 -6.03
N GLU A 86 -30.32 22.05 -6.26
CA GLU A 86 -31.06 21.33 -5.21
C GLU A 86 -30.15 20.49 -4.29
N SER A 87 -28.91 20.24 -4.70
CA SER A 87 -27.88 19.63 -3.85
C SER A 87 -27.17 20.63 -2.92
N GLU A 88 -27.51 21.93 -2.99
CA GLU A 88 -26.97 22.98 -2.11
C GLU A 88 -27.27 22.67 -0.62
N GLY A 89 -26.24 22.14 0.06
CA GLY A 89 -26.33 21.62 1.43
C GLY A 89 -25.60 20.28 1.63
N LYS A 90 -25.32 19.52 0.56
CA LYS A 90 -24.68 18.18 0.62
C LYS A 90 -23.17 18.16 0.35
N SER A 91 -22.46 19.27 0.62
CA SER A 91 -21.04 19.48 0.27
C SER A 91 -20.72 19.63 -1.23
N THR A 92 -21.74 19.87 -2.06
CA THR A 92 -21.58 20.22 -3.49
C THR A 92 -20.60 21.37 -3.68
N PRO A 93 -19.56 21.21 -4.52
CA PRO A 93 -18.54 22.23 -4.71
C PRO A 93 -19.07 23.55 -5.29
N LYS A 94 -18.53 24.66 -4.80
CA LYS A 94 -18.94 26.02 -5.19
C LYS A 94 -18.83 26.29 -6.69
N GLU A 95 -17.88 25.66 -7.38
CA GLU A 95 -17.67 25.78 -8.82
C GLU A 95 -18.81 25.14 -9.61
N LEU A 96 -19.36 24.01 -9.14
CA LEU A 96 -20.55 23.39 -9.72
C LEU A 96 -21.80 24.19 -9.39
N LEU A 97 -21.95 24.70 -8.17
CA LEU A 97 -23.08 25.57 -7.81
C LEU A 97 -23.10 26.85 -8.65
N HIS A 98 -21.95 27.52 -8.84
CA HIS A 98 -21.83 28.68 -9.72
C HIS A 98 -22.13 28.32 -11.19
N ALA A 99 -21.64 27.17 -11.68
CA ALA A 99 -21.94 26.70 -13.02
C ALA A 99 -23.44 26.39 -13.19
N GLY A 100 -24.10 25.79 -12.21
CA GLY A 100 -25.54 25.54 -12.22
C GLY A 100 -26.36 26.83 -12.17
N ALA A 101 -25.96 27.81 -11.34
CA ALA A 101 -26.66 29.08 -11.19
C ALA A 101 -26.68 29.95 -12.47
N SER A 102 -25.70 29.80 -13.36
CA SER A 102 -25.65 30.55 -14.62
C SER A 102 -26.46 29.92 -15.77
N VAL A 103 -26.97 28.70 -15.62
CA VAL A 103 -27.72 27.98 -16.67
C VAL A 103 -29.14 28.49 -16.88
N PRO A 104 -30.01 28.68 -15.87
CA PRO A 104 -31.45 28.92 -16.08
C PRO A 104 -31.75 30.13 -16.98
N GLY A 105 -31.05 31.26 -16.77
CA GLY A 105 -31.24 32.46 -17.58
C GLY A 105 -30.83 32.30 -19.05
N LYS A 106 -29.86 31.44 -19.34
CA LYS A 106 -29.44 31.12 -20.71
C LYS A 106 -30.35 30.07 -21.35
N VAL A 107 -30.81 29.09 -20.58
CA VAL A 107 -31.80 28.10 -21.04
C VAL A 107 -33.06 28.79 -21.51
N ASP A 108 -33.55 29.80 -20.78
CA ASP A 108 -34.72 30.58 -21.20
C ASP A 108 -34.51 31.24 -22.58
N VAL A 109 -33.31 31.78 -22.86
CA VAL A 109 -32.97 32.32 -24.20
C VAL A 109 -33.03 31.22 -25.27
N VAL A 110 -32.52 30.02 -24.99
CA VAL A 110 -32.56 28.90 -25.93
C VAL A 110 -33.99 28.43 -26.19
N ILE A 111 -34.76 28.17 -25.14
CA ILE A 111 -36.16 27.71 -25.22
C ILE A 111 -37.01 28.75 -25.93
N ARG A 112 -36.85 30.04 -25.61
CA ARG A 112 -37.57 31.15 -26.26
C ARG A 112 -37.26 31.22 -27.76
N ASN A 113 -35.99 31.13 -28.15
CA ASN A 113 -35.61 31.14 -29.58
C ASN A 113 -36.09 29.89 -30.33
N ALA A 114 -36.00 28.72 -29.71
CA ALA A 114 -36.52 27.48 -30.28
C ALA A 114 -38.04 27.52 -30.45
N TYR A 115 -38.77 27.93 -29.41
CA TYR A 115 -40.22 28.11 -29.46
C TYR A 115 -40.65 29.14 -30.52
N ALA A 116 -39.99 30.31 -30.55
CA ALA A 116 -40.23 31.34 -31.57
C ALA A 116 -39.96 30.83 -33.01
N ALA A 117 -38.98 29.94 -33.17
CA ALA A 117 -38.71 29.28 -34.43
C ALA A 117 -39.81 28.26 -34.79
N LEU A 118 -40.20 27.38 -33.87
CA LEU A 118 -41.26 26.39 -34.08
C LEU A 118 -42.60 27.04 -34.45
N MET A 119 -42.96 28.15 -33.79
CA MET A 119 -44.17 28.92 -34.13
C MET A 119 -44.07 29.61 -35.50
N ALA A 120 -42.88 30.10 -35.87
CA ALA A 120 -42.62 30.71 -37.18
C ALA A 120 -42.67 29.70 -38.35
N ASN A 121 -42.30 28.43 -38.10
CA ASN A 121 -42.36 27.36 -39.10
C ASN A 121 -43.79 27.10 -39.61
N ALA A 122 -44.79 27.20 -38.72
CA ALA A 122 -46.20 27.12 -39.12
C ALA A 122 -46.61 28.28 -40.05
N LEU A 123 -46.13 29.51 -39.78
CA LEU A 123 -46.35 30.65 -40.68
C LEU A 123 -45.69 30.45 -42.06
N PHE A 124 -44.48 29.87 -42.12
CA PHE A 124 -43.82 29.57 -43.40
C PHE A 124 -44.66 28.61 -44.26
N ARG A 125 -45.11 27.48 -43.68
CA ARG A 125 -46.01 26.53 -44.35
C ARG A 125 -47.30 27.21 -44.84
N ASP A 126 -47.97 27.98 -43.97
CA ASP A 126 -49.18 28.75 -44.28
C ASP A 126 -48.94 29.89 -45.30
N SER A 127 -47.69 30.27 -45.56
CA SER A 127 -47.32 31.25 -46.58
C SER A 127 -47.13 30.57 -47.93
N VAL A 128 -46.36 29.49 -47.99
CA VAL A 128 -46.15 28.74 -49.24
C VAL A 128 -47.48 28.24 -49.81
N LEU A 129 -48.34 27.60 -49.00
CA LEU A 129 -49.63 27.09 -49.47
C LEU A 129 -50.58 28.21 -49.91
N ARG A 130 -50.48 29.40 -49.30
CA ARG A 130 -51.20 30.60 -49.71
C ARG A 130 -50.69 31.14 -51.03
N ASP A 131 -49.39 31.16 -51.27
CA ASP A 131 -48.81 31.62 -52.54
C ASP A 131 -49.31 30.72 -53.70
N PHE A 132 -49.41 29.40 -53.50
CA PHE A 132 -50.05 28.46 -54.43
C PHE A 132 -51.56 28.74 -54.65
N TYR A 133 -52.31 29.02 -53.58
CA TYR A 133 -53.74 29.36 -53.68
C TYR A 133 -53.96 30.68 -54.44
N VAL A 134 -53.21 31.72 -54.07
CA VAL A 134 -53.29 33.08 -54.62
C VAL A 134 -52.83 33.13 -56.08
N ALA A 135 -51.78 32.40 -56.45
CA ALA A 135 -51.36 32.25 -57.85
C ALA A 135 -52.54 31.75 -58.72
N PHE A 136 -53.21 30.67 -58.32
CA PHE A 136 -54.37 30.13 -59.03
C PHE A 136 -55.57 31.10 -59.05
N GLU A 137 -55.97 31.66 -57.90
CA GLU A 137 -57.13 32.55 -57.82
C GLU A 137 -56.96 33.84 -58.65
N SER A 138 -55.72 34.32 -58.84
CA SER A 138 -55.43 35.54 -59.61
C SER A 138 -55.86 35.47 -61.08
N VAL A 139 -55.93 34.26 -61.65
CA VAL A 139 -56.09 34.00 -63.11
C VAL A 139 -57.24 33.09 -63.51
N LYS A 140 -57.86 32.34 -62.59
CA LYS A 140 -58.96 31.40 -62.86
C LYS A 140 -60.06 31.91 -63.81
N TRP A 141 -60.37 33.22 -63.77
CA TRP A 141 -61.42 33.84 -64.60
C TRP A 141 -61.02 34.06 -66.07
N ASN A 142 -59.73 33.94 -66.39
CA ASN A 142 -59.16 33.97 -67.74
C ASN A 142 -58.56 32.59 -68.11
N SER A 143 -59.15 31.50 -67.61
CA SER A 143 -58.59 30.14 -67.67
C SER A 143 -58.46 29.55 -69.07
N GLU A 144 -59.10 30.12 -70.09
CA GLU A 144 -59.04 29.65 -71.48
C GLU A 144 -57.63 29.71 -72.09
N ASN A 145 -56.77 30.62 -71.60
CA ASN A 145 -55.39 30.81 -72.08
C ASN A 145 -54.34 30.67 -70.97
N VAL A 146 -54.62 29.90 -69.90
CA VAL A 146 -53.72 29.75 -68.74
C VAL A 146 -53.46 28.27 -68.41
N THR A 147 -52.19 27.92 -68.21
CA THR A 147 -51.79 26.58 -67.75
C THR A 147 -51.58 26.56 -66.23
N PHE A 148 -52.05 25.48 -65.61
CA PHE A 148 -52.02 25.23 -64.17
C PHE A 148 -51.45 23.84 -63.91
N GLY A 149 -50.46 23.70 -63.03
CA GLY A 149 -50.06 22.40 -62.48
C GLY A 149 -50.99 21.98 -61.35
N HIS A 150 -50.97 22.72 -60.25
CA HIS A 150 -51.93 22.64 -59.16
C HIS A 150 -53.14 23.55 -59.40
N ARG A 151 -54.29 23.09 -58.92
CA ARG A 151 -55.57 23.79 -58.98
C ARG A 151 -56.24 23.83 -57.60
N ASN A 152 -57.11 24.81 -57.38
CA ASN A 152 -57.96 24.84 -56.20
C ASN A 152 -59.22 24.00 -56.44
N VAL A 153 -59.54 23.11 -55.50
CA VAL A 153 -60.67 22.17 -55.54
C VAL A 153 -61.64 22.43 -54.40
N MET A 154 -62.92 22.10 -54.60
CA MET A 154 -63.94 22.16 -53.54
C MET A 154 -63.90 20.89 -52.69
N SER A 155 -64.03 21.04 -51.38
CA SER A 155 -64.14 19.96 -50.39
C SER A 155 -65.22 20.31 -49.37
N ASP A 156 -65.71 19.33 -48.61
CA ASP A 156 -66.90 19.45 -47.73
C ASP A 156 -66.75 20.44 -46.55
N GLY A 157 -65.56 21.02 -46.36
CA GLY A 157 -65.30 22.11 -45.40
C GLY A 157 -64.89 23.45 -46.03
N GLY A 158 -64.76 23.53 -47.37
CA GLY A 158 -64.30 24.73 -48.07
C GLY A 158 -63.44 24.43 -49.30
N GLN A 159 -62.96 25.49 -49.95
CA GLN A 159 -62.06 25.39 -51.09
C GLN A 159 -60.61 25.19 -50.61
N ILE A 160 -59.90 24.20 -51.14
CA ILE A 160 -58.51 23.88 -50.80
C ILE A 160 -57.63 23.83 -52.05
N THR A 161 -56.38 24.26 -51.95
CA THR A 161 -55.41 24.03 -53.04
C THR A 161 -54.99 22.57 -53.06
N SER A 162 -54.96 21.94 -54.25
CA SER A 162 -54.42 20.59 -54.42
C SER A 162 -52.92 20.51 -54.04
N ALA A 163 -52.19 21.62 -54.06
CA ALA A 163 -50.83 21.72 -53.54
C ALA A 163 -50.78 21.42 -52.03
N GLY A 164 -51.82 21.77 -51.27
CA GLY A 164 -51.94 21.45 -49.85
C GLY A 164 -52.13 19.95 -49.59
N GLY A 165 -52.90 19.28 -50.44
CA GLY A 165 -53.03 17.82 -50.42
C GLY A 165 -51.69 17.14 -50.73
N THR A 166 -50.99 17.59 -51.77
CA THR A 166 -49.65 17.08 -52.11
C THR A 166 -48.61 17.39 -51.03
N PHE A 167 -48.64 18.56 -50.39
CA PHE A 167 -47.74 18.88 -49.27
C PHE A 167 -47.94 17.90 -48.09
N GLU A 168 -49.19 17.59 -47.73
CA GLU A 168 -49.51 16.59 -46.70
C GLU A 168 -49.11 15.16 -47.10
N GLU A 169 -49.23 14.81 -48.38
CA GLU A 169 -48.77 13.53 -48.92
C GLU A 169 -47.24 13.39 -48.85
N LEU A 170 -46.51 14.41 -49.31
CA LEU A 170 -45.04 14.46 -49.28
C LEU A 170 -44.47 14.49 -47.85
N MET A 171 -45.18 15.08 -46.87
CA MET A 171 -44.82 14.96 -45.45
C MET A 171 -44.95 13.52 -44.93
N ARG A 172 -45.91 12.73 -45.43
CA ARG A 172 -46.11 11.33 -45.02
C ARG A 172 -45.20 10.36 -45.77
N ASN A 173 -44.88 10.67 -47.02
CA ASN A 173 -44.02 9.85 -47.89
C ASN A 173 -42.98 10.73 -48.61
N PHE A 174 -41.91 11.06 -47.88
CA PHE A 174 -40.84 11.90 -48.40
C PHE A 174 -39.90 11.21 -49.41
N GLU A 175 -40.08 9.91 -49.69
CA GLU A 175 -39.28 9.18 -50.70
C GLU A 175 -39.32 9.87 -52.08
N HIS A 176 -40.48 10.43 -52.44
CA HIS A 176 -40.68 11.21 -53.67
C HIS A 176 -39.85 12.50 -53.77
N CYS A 177 -39.20 12.92 -52.68
CA CYS A 177 -38.36 14.12 -52.61
C CYS A 177 -36.85 13.83 -52.42
N LYS A 178 -36.46 12.57 -52.20
CA LYS A 178 -35.05 12.20 -51.95
C LYS A 178 -34.20 12.14 -53.22
N ILE A 179 -34.84 11.77 -54.33
CA ILE A 179 -34.28 11.69 -55.67
C ILE A 179 -34.91 12.84 -56.45
N GLY A 180 -34.13 13.58 -57.25
CA GLY A 180 -34.67 14.61 -58.15
C GLY A 180 -35.72 14.03 -59.11
N TYR A 181 -36.52 14.87 -59.75
CA TYR A 181 -37.58 14.47 -60.69
C TYR A 181 -37.01 14.01 -62.05
N SER A 182 -36.01 13.12 -62.03
CA SER A 182 -35.44 12.50 -63.23
C SER A 182 -36.52 11.72 -63.97
N THR A 183 -36.71 12.05 -65.24
CA THR A 183 -37.52 11.27 -66.16
C THR A 183 -36.90 9.90 -66.38
N ALA A 184 -37.74 8.87 -66.34
CA ALA A 184 -37.49 7.49 -66.77
C ALA A 184 -36.36 6.72 -66.05
N THR A 185 -36.74 5.54 -65.58
CA THR A 185 -35.86 4.41 -65.28
C THR A 185 -34.88 4.13 -66.42
N THR A 186 -33.62 4.53 -66.29
CA THR A 186 -32.52 3.88 -67.00
C THR A 186 -32.32 2.49 -66.41
N SER A 187 -32.53 1.49 -67.26
CA SER A 187 -32.36 0.06 -67.02
C SER A 187 -31.15 -0.27 -66.15
N GLU A 188 -31.30 -1.32 -65.35
CA GLU A 188 -30.17 -2.12 -64.89
C GLU A 188 -29.23 -2.42 -66.07
N SER A 189 -27.99 -1.96 -65.98
CA SER A 189 -26.85 -2.52 -66.70
C SER A 189 -25.64 -2.39 -65.78
N GLY A 190 -25.36 -3.47 -65.05
CA GLY A 190 -24.41 -3.41 -63.94
C GLY A 190 -22.96 -3.47 -64.39
N HIS A 191 -22.10 -2.78 -63.65
CA HIS A 191 -20.77 -3.29 -63.34
C HIS A 191 -20.53 -3.16 -61.84
N GLY A 192 -20.25 -4.30 -61.21
CA GLY A 192 -20.01 -4.37 -59.77
C GLY A 192 -18.60 -3.89 -59.44
N SER A 193 -18.44 -3.34 -58.23
CA SER A 193 -17.16 -3.34 -57.53
C SER A 193 -17.44 -3.49 -56.04
N THR A 194 -16.81 -4.53 -55.49
CA THR A 194 -16.92 -4.98 -54.10
C THR A 194 -16.43 -3.89 -53.13
N PRO A 195 -16.99 -3.74 -51.91
CA PRO A 195 -16.46 -2.80 -50.93
C PRO A 195 -15.02 -3.16 -50.54
N GLY A 196 -14.10 -2.25 -50.84
CA GLY A 196 -12.69 -2.34 -50.46
C GLY A 196 -12.44 -1.68 -49.11
N ASP A 197 -11.97 -2.49 -48.16
CA ASP A 197 -11.47 -2.06 -46.85
C ASP A 197 -10.11 -1.36 -46.98
N SER A 198 -9.99 -0.15 -46.42
CA SER A 198 -8.71 0.48 -46.07
C SER A 198 -8.96 1.76 -45.28
N GLY A 199 -8.51 1.79 -44.02
CA GLY A 199 -8.40 3.04 -43.27
C GLY A 199 -7.10 3.78 -43.57
N SER A 200 -7.13 5.10 -43.41
CA SER A 200 -5.95 5.93 -43.17
C SER A 200 -6.39 7.17 -42.41
N ASP A 201 -5.87 7.33 -41.19
CA ASP A 201 -5.82 8.64 -40.54
C ASP A 201 -4.95 9.56 -41.42
N ASP A 202 -5.47 10.72 -41.80
CA ASP A 202 -4.65 11.88 -42.16
C ASP A 202 -5.48 13.15 -41.89
N GLU A 203 -5.23 13.78 -40.74
CA GLU A 203 -5.59 15.18 -40.53
C GLU A 203 -4.75 16.01 -41.51
N SER A 204 -5.35 16.38 -42.64
CA SER A 204 -4.79 17.39 -43.55
C SER A 204 -5.57 18.68 -43.40
N ASP A 205 -4.86 19.73 -42.98
CA ASP A 205 -5.37 21.09 -42.91
C ASP A 205 -5.79 21.57 -44.31
N ALA A 206 -7.10 21.50 -44.57
CA ALA A 206 -7.71 22.07 -45.78
C ALA A 206 -7.99 23.57 -45.58
N ASP A 207 -6.92 24.33 -45.40
CA ASP A 207 -6.93 25.76 -45.68
C ASP A 207 -7.14 25.98 -47.20
N GLU A 208 -7.75 27.11 -47.56
CA GLU A 208 -7.90 27.65 -48.93
C GLU A 208 -8.70 26.83 -49.96
N ALA A 209 -10.00 27.15 -50.11
CA ALA A 209 -10.61 27.54 -51.40
C ALA A 209 -12.14 27.74 -51.30
N TRP A 210 -12.59 28.79 -50.60
CA TRP A 210 -13.99 29.22 -50.66
C TRP A 210 -14.08 30.59 -51.33
N GLU A 211 -14.22 30.58 -52.66
CA GLU A 211 -14.55 31.78 -53.42
C GLU A 211 -15.85 32.39 -52.89
N TYR A 212 -15.74 33.66 -52.49
CA TYR A 212 -16.83 34.46 -52.00
C TYR A 212 -17.75 34.79 -53.17
N TYR A 213 -18.78 33.97 -53.40
CA TYR A 213 -19.86 34.30 -54.33
C TYR A 213 -20.52 35.60 -53.87
N SER A 214 -20.12 36.72 -54.47
CA SER A 214 -20.64 38.04 -54.13
C SER A 214 -22.12 38.11 -54.48
N ASP A 215 -22.90 38.79 -53.63
CA ASP A 215 -24.27 39.21 -53.91
C ASP A 215 -24.31 40.27 -55.04
N SER A 216 -23.95 39.88 -56.26
CA SER A 216 -24.31 40.64 -57.46
C SER A 216 -25.77 40.35 -57.76
N GLU A 217 -26.63 41.32 -57.43
CA GLU A 217 -28.00 41.41 -57.93
C GLU A 217 -27.99 41.66 -59.45
N GLU A 218 -27.59 40.66 -60.23
CA GLU A 218 -27.88 40.66 -61.66
C GLU A 218 -29.39 40.48 -61.84
N GLU A 219 -30.02 41.50 -62.42
CA GLU A 219 -31.31 41.40 -63.09
C GLU A 219 -31.17 40.40 -64.24
N ALA A 220 -31.27 39.11 -63.92
CA ALA A 220 -31.18 38.03 -64.89
C ALA A 220 -32.23 38.25 -65.99
N THR A 221 -31.75 38.63 -67.17
CA THR A 221 -32.61 38.88 -68.34
C THR A 221 -33.46 37.64 -68.62
N TYR A 222 -34.73 37.86 -68.97
CA TYR A 222 -35.85 36.89 -69.05
C TYR A 222 -35.68 35.68 -70.02
N ALA A 223 -34.45 35.34 -70.44
CA ALA A 223 -34.15 34.35 -71.47
C ALA A 223 -33.24 33.18 -71.02
N ASP A 224 -32.60 33.24 -69.83
CA ASP A 224 -31.76 32.13 -69.36
C ASP A 224 -32.58 30.99 -68.77
N ILE A 225 -32.60 29.87 -69.50
CA ILE A 225 -33.12 28.57 -69.06
C ILE A 225 -32.29 28.10 -67.84
N ASP A 226 -32.96 27.61 -66.79
CA ASP A 226 -32.26 27.05 -65.63
C ASP A 226 -31.45 25.81 -66.04
N PRO A 227 -30.11 25.79 -65.91
CA PRO A 227 -29.29 24.62 -66.26
C PRO A 227 -29.58 23.38 -65.38
N ASN A 228 -30.40 23.53 -64.33
CA ASN A 228 -30.88 22.44 -63.48
C ASN A 228 -32.43 22.38 -63.48
N GLU A 229 -33.08 22.55 -64.64
CA GLU A 229 -34.55 22.60 -64.76
C GLU A 229 -35.26 21.34 -64.20
N ASP A 230 -34.73 20.15 -64.51
CA ASP A 230 -35.24 18.84 -64.06
C ASP A 230 -34.89 18.51 -62.59
N GLY A 231 -33.91 19.21 -62.02
CA GLY A 231 -33.38 18.96 -60.69
C GLY A 231 -32.38 17.79 -60.62
N ALA A 232 -31.77 17.37 -61.72
CA ALA A 232 -30.75 16.31 -61.72
C ALA A 232 -29.54 16.64 -60.84
N ASN A 233 -29.20 17.93 -60.69
CA ASN A 233 -28.11 18.41 -59.83
C ASN A 233 -28.59 18.79 -58.41
N ASP A 234 -29.86 18.54 -58.06
CA ASP A 234 -30.33 18.78 -56.69
C ASP A 234 -29.62 17.86 -55.69
N VAL A 235 -29.15 18.44 -54.60
CA VAL A 235 -28.63 17.67 -53.46
C VAL A 235 -29.74 16.79 -52.90
N SER A 236 -29.45 15.49 -52.75
CA SER A 236 -30.38 14.54 -52.16
C SER A 236 -30.80 14.99 -50.76
N LEU A 237 -32.10 15.03 -50.54
CA LEU A 237 -32.70 15.43 -49.27
C LEU A 237 -33.03 14.17 -48.46
N ALA A 238 -32.58 14.14 -47.21
CA ALA A 238 -32.99 13.12 -46.24
C ALA A 238 -34.07 13.68 -45.30
N VAL A 239 -34.88 12.80 -44.73
CA VAL A 239 -35.67 13.15 -43.53
C VAL A 239 -34.67 13.41 -42.39
N PRO A 240 -34.71 14.57 -41.72
CA PRO A 240 -33.75 14.88 -40.66
C PRO A 240 -33.96 13.97 -39.45
N ASP A 241 -32.89 13.33 -38.98
CA ASP A 241 -32.94 12.57 -37.72
C ASP A 241 -32.80 13.50 -36.52
N GLY A 242 -33.86 13.61 -35.72
CA GLY A 242 -33.86 14.43 -34.51
C GLY A 242 -33.08 13.86 -33.32
N VAL A 243 -32.63 12.61 -33.38
CA VAL A 243 -31.78 12.02 -32.33
C VAL A 243 -30.35 12.51 -32.50
N SER A 244 -29.75 12.38 -33.69
CA SER A 244 -28.39 12.86 -33.97
C SER A 244 -28.17 14.35 -33.65
N VAL A 245 -29.15 15.23 -33.96
CA VAL A 245 -29.10 16.65 -33.60
C VAL A 245 -29.11 16.89 -32.08
N GLU A 246 -29.84 16.06 -31.33
CA GLU A 246 -29.96 16.20 -29.87
C GLU A 246 -28.72 15.69 -29.13
N THR A 247 -28.19 14.52 -29.52
CA THR A 247 -27.20 13.79 -28.71
C THR A 247 -25.81 13.65 -29.33
N GLU A 248 -25.65 13.70 -30.64
CA GLU A 248 -24.40 13.29 -31.31
C GLU A 248 -23.61 14.47 -31.88
N TRP A 249 -24.29 15.52 -32.33
CA TRP A 249 -23.62 16.65 -32.97
C TRP A 249 -23.00 17.62 -31.94
N SER A 250 -21.72 17.95 -32.16
CA SER A 250 -21.09 19.07 -31.47
C SER A 250 -21.73 20.38 -31.91
N LEU A 251 -21.95 21.31 -30.99
CA LEU A 251 -22.65 22.57 -31.28
C LEU A 251 -21.92 23.43 -32.33
N GLY A 252 -20.58 23.33 -32.40
CA GLY A 252 -19.76 23.97 -33.45
C GLY A 252 -19.96 23.35 -34.83
N TYR A 253 -19.97 22.01 -34.94
CA TYR A 253 -20.29 21.31 -36.18
C TYR A 253 -21.72 21.67 -36.66
N LEU A 254 -22.66 21.72 -35.71
CA LEU A 254 -24.03 22.19 -35.93
C LEU A 254 -24.07 23.59 -36.53
N LYS A 255 -23.34 24.54 -35.95
CA LYS A 255 -23.33 25.94 -36.41
C LYS A 255 -22.82 26.07 -37.85
N ILE A 256 -21.69 25.43 -38.17
CA ILE A 256 -21.00 25.61 -39.44
C ILE A 256 -21.63 24.76 -40.56
N ASN A 257 -21.72 23.45 -40.35
CA ASN A 257 -22.08 22.53 -41.43
C ASN A 257 -23.58 22.52 -41.73
N ARG A 258 -24.43 22.80 -40.73
CA ARG A 258 -25.88 22.84 -40.93
C ARG A 258 -26.31 24.09 -41.70
N THR A 259 -25.73 25.25 -41.37
CA THR A 259 -26.04 26.51 -42.07
C THR A 259 -25.57 26.46 -43.53
N ALA A 260 -24.36 25.94 -43.79
CA ALA A 260 -23.86 25.70 -45.15
C ALA A 260 -24.74 24.70 -45.93
N PHE A 261 -25.24 23.63 -45.30
CA PHE A 261 -26.18 22.72 -45.93
C PHE A 261 -27.51 23.41 -46.28
N TRP A 262 -28.04 24.23 -45.38
CA TRP A 262 -29.26 25.00 -45.63
C TRP A 262 -29.11 26.00 -46.79
N ASP A 263 -27.95 26.66 -46.93
CA ASP A 263 -27.65 27.51 -48.10
C ASP A 263 -27.65 26.70 -49.40
N LYS A 264 -27.04 25.51 -49.39
CA LYS A 264 -27.02 24.63 -50.56
C LYS A 264 -28.42 24.18 -50.96
N VAL A 265 -29.31 23.88 -50.01
CA VAL A 265 -30.71 23.55 -50.31
C VAL A 265 -31.50 24.79 -50.75
N MET A 266 -31.19 25.98 -50.26
CA MET A 266 -31.79 27.24 -50.73
C MET A 266 -31.38 27.56 -52.17
N SER A 267 -30.14 27.27 -52.59
CA SER A 267 -29.73 27.35 -53.99
C SER A 267 -30.57 26.42 -54.88
N ASN A 268 -30.74 25.16 -54.48
CA ASN A 268 -31.61 24.20 -55.18
C ASN A 268 -33.09 24.65 -55.19
N THR A 269 -33.54 25.34 -54.14
CA THR A 269 -34.89 25.92 -54.06
C THR A 269 -35.05 27.09 -55.03
N HIS A 270 -34.04 27.95 -55.15
CA HIS A 270 -34.04 29.05 -56.12
C HIS A 270 -34.07 28.52 -57.57
N SER A 271 -33.32 27.46 -57.87
CA SER A 271 -33.41 26.72 -59.13
C SER A 271 -34.83 26.14 -59.33
N ALA A 272 -35.38 25.39 -58.39
CA ALA A 272 -36.74 24.85 -58.50
C ALA A 272 -37.83 25.93 -58.74
N ILE A 273 -37.71 27.10 -58.11
CA ILE A 273 -38.61 28.23 -58.33
C ILE A 273 -38.36 28.89 -59.69
N ARG A 274 -37.12 29.02 -60.14
CA ARG A 274 -36.76 29.51 -61.49
C ARG A 274 -37.30 28.59 -62.58
N ALA A 275 -37.22 27.27 -62.38
CA ALA A 275 -37.80 26.27 -63.30
C ALA A 275 -39.33 26.43 -63.44
N MET A 276 -40.05 26.94 -62.42
CA MET A 276 -41.47 27.29 -62.57
C MET A 276 -41.73 28.56 -63.40
N ASN A 277 -40.72 29.38 -63.73
CA ASN A 277 -40.84 30.62 -64.50
C ASN A 277 -40.80 30.40 -66.03
N VAL A 278 -41.40 29.31 -66.51
CA VAL A 278 -41.40 28.89 -67.92
C VAL A 278 -42.61 29.37 -68.70
N THR A 279 -42.47 29.42 -70.03
CA THR A 279 -43.59 29.50 -70.98
C THR A 279 -44.37 28.18 -71.00
N THR A 280 -45.69 28.25 -71.21
CA THR A 280 -46.57 27.08 -71.19
C THR A 280 -47.37 26.92 -72.47
N VAL A 281 -47.73 25.70 -72.82
CA VAL A 281 -48.62 25.37 -73.95
C VAL A 281 -49.76 24.47 -73.50
N SER A 282 -50.90 24.57 -74.19
CA SER A 282 -52.04 23.68 -74.02
C SER A 282 -52.48 23.06 -75.35
N PHE A 283 -53.07 21.87 -75.27
CA PHE A 283 -53.71 21.21 -76.41
C PHE A 283 -55.23 21.37 -76.28
N LEU A 284 -55.84 22.16 -77.15
CA LEU A 284 -57.29 22.38 -77.15
C LEU A 284 -57.99 21.19 -77.85
N PRO A 285 -59.01 20.55 -77.23
CA PRO A 285 -59.77 19.49 -77.89
C PRO A 285 -60.44 19.99 -79.18
N GLY A 286 -59.87 19.60 -80.33
CA GLY A 286 -60.35 19.99 -81.67
C GLY A 286 -59.42 20.95 -82.44
N SER A 287 -58.36 21.49 -81.85
CA SER A 287 -57.30 22.17 -82.61
C SER A 287 -56.32 21.15 -83.22
N LYS A 288 -55.66 21.53 -84.32
CA LYS A 288 -54.58 20.72 -84.95
C LYS A 288 -53.17 21.09 -84.45
N GLY A 289 -53.07 21.76 -83.30
CA GLY A 289 -51.79 22.24 -82.78
C GLY A 289 -51.90 22.81 -81.37
N PHE A 290 -50.75 22.94 -80.73
CA PHE A 290 -50.57 23.59 -79.43
C PHE A 290 -50.90 25.08 -79.51
N VAL A 291 -51.45 25.63 -78.43
CA VAL A 291 -51.66 27.06 -78.24
C VAL A 291 -50.83 27.51 -77.05
N ASP A 292 -50.06 28.59 -77.25
CA ASP A 292 -49.30 29.24 -76.18
C ASP A 292 -50.25 29.75 -75.10
N THR A 293 -49.96 29.38 -73.86
CA THR A 293 -50.73 29.78 -72.67
C THR A 293 -49.83 30.49 -71.68
N HIS A 294 -50.45 31.33 -70.86
CA HIS A 294 -49.77 32.01 -69.78
C HIS A 294 -49.63 31.06 -68.58
N ASN A 295 -48.47 31.13 -67.94
CA ASN A 295 -48.20 30.43 -66.71
C ASN A 295 -48.77 31.22 -65.53
N MET A 296 -49.47 30.56 -64.58
CA MET A 296 -50.04 31.23 -63.41
C MET A 296 -48.99 31.88 -62.49
N TRP A 297 -47.74 31.41 -62.51
CA TRP A 297 -46.65 31.97 -61.72
C TRP A 297 -46.06 33.27 -62.30
N ARG A 298 -46.26 33.51 -63.59
CA ARG A 298 -45.69 34.62 -64.38
C ARG A 298 -46.60 35.85 -64.50
N GLN A 299 -47.69 35.87 -63.75
CA GLN A 299 -48.67 36.94 -63.81
C GLN A 299 -48.12 38.25 -63.25
N ASP A 300 -48.65 39.37 -63.73
CA ASP A 300 -48.39 40.70 -63.20
C ASP A 300 -48.60 40.75 -61.68
N ALA A 301 -48.03 41.78 -61.06
CA ALA A 301 -47.98 41.98 -59.62
C ALA A 301 -49.28 41.59 -58.88
N ILE A 302 -49.22 40.48 -58.12
CA ILE A 302 -50.40 39.96 -57.45
C ILE A 302 -50.56 40.66 -56.09
N ASN A 303 -51.72 41.26 -55.89
CA ASN A 303 -52.13 41.79 -54.60
C ASN A 303 -53.60 41.43 -54.30
N VAL A 304 -53.95 41.53 -53.03
CA VAL A 304 -55.28 41.19 -52.51
C VAL A 304 -56.39 42.08 -53.07
N VAL A 305 -56.08 43.35 -53.34
CA VAL A 305 -57.06 44.33 -53.80
C VAL A 305 -57.54 43.97 -55.20
N ASP A 306 -56.65 43.55 -56.09
CA ASP A 306 -57.02 43.15 -57.45
C ASP A 306 -57.83 41.85 -57.47
N MET A 307 -57.56 40.92 -56.56
CA MET A 307 -58.39 39.73 -56.38
C MET A 307 -59.79 40.10 -55.86
N VAL A 308 -59.88 40.95 -54.83
CA VAL A 308 -61.17 41.48 -54.32
C VAL A 308 -61.92 42.23 -55.42
N HIS A 309 -61.23 43.00 -56.27
CA HIS A 309 -61.80 43.70 -57.42
C HIS A 309 -62.37 42.74 -58.45
N LYS A 310 -61.63 41.68 -58.82
CA LYS A 310 -62.08 40.63 -59.74
C LYS A 310 -63.33 39.90 -59.20
N GLU A 311 -63.35 39.49 -57.92
CA GLU A 311 -64.53 38.85 -57.34
C GLU A 311 -65.73 39.81 -57.25
N CYS A 312 -65.52 41.06 -56.86
CA CYS A 312 -66.59 42.06 -56.77
C CYS A 312 -67.19 42.41 -58.15
N GLN A 313 -66.37 42.48 -59.20
CA GLN A 313 -66.88 42.56 -60.58
C GLN A 313 -67.69 41.32 -60.97
N ALA A 314 -67.26 40.11 -60.55
CA ALA A 314 -67.98 38.88 -60.83
C ALA A 314 -69.34 38.80 -60.11
N VAL A 315 -69.46 39.34 -58.88
CA VAL A 315 -70.73 39.52 -58.16
C VAL A 315 -71.66 40.50 -58.88
N LYS A 316 -71.12 41.60 -59.44
CA LYS A 316 -71.87 42.62 -60.20
C LYS A 316 -72.48 42.14 -61.53
N LYS A 317 -72.01 41.03 -62.14
CA LYS A 317 -72.54 40.50 -63.42
C LYS A 317 -74.04 40.18 -63.32
N ALA A 318 -74.78 40.21 -64.45
CA ALA A 318 -76.24 40.07 -64.49
C ALA A 318 -76.82 38.78 -63.85
N GLU A 319 -78.09 38.83 -63.42
CA GLU A 319 -78.79 37.76 -62.67
C GLU A 319 -78.77 36.38 -63.34
N ALA A 320 -78.70 36.32 -64.67
CA ALA A 320 -78.62 35.07 -65.44
C ALA A 320 -77.44 34.15 -65.03
N ASN A 321 -76.41 34.70 -64.37
CA ASN A 321 -75.24 33.95 -63.89
C ASN A 321 -75.24 33.77 -62.36
N ALA A 322 -76.38 33.38 -61.78
CA ALA A 322 -76.55 33.17 -60.33
C ALA A 322 -75.50 32.21 -59.69
N GLY A 323 -75.07 31.17 -60.41
CA GLY A 323 -74.00 30.27 -59.95
C GLY A 323 -72.64 30.97 -59.82
N HIS A 324 -72.27 31.78 -60.83
CA HIS A 324 -71.03 32.57 -60.87
C HIS A 324 -70.99 33.62 -59.74
N ARG A 325 -72.12 34.28 -59.47
CA ARG A 325 -72.27 35.20 -58.32
C ARG A 325 -72.07 34.49 -56.99
N ARG A 326 -72.68 33.31 -56.82
CA ARG A 326 -72.57 32.49 -55.60
C ARG A 326 -71.13 32.05 -55.35
N GLU A 327 -70.45 31.60 -56.39
CA GLU A 327 -69.04 31.24 -56.36
C GLU A 327 -68.16 32.43 -55.96
N ALA A 328 -68.31 33.58 -56.63
CA ALA A 328 -67.57 34.80 -56.30
C ALA A 328 -67.83 35.30 -54.87
N CYS A 329 -69.07 35.16 -54.35
CA CYS A 329 -69.41 35.45 -52.96
C CYS A 329 -68.63 34.56 -51.97
N HIS A 330 -68.64 33.24 -52.18
CA HIS A 330 -67.89 32.30 -51.34
C HIS A 330 -66.38 32.56 -51.39
N ARG A 331 -65.84 32.85 -52.58
CA ARG A 331 -64.40 33.11 -52.77
C ARG A 331 -63.97 34.46 -52.18
N LEU A 332 -64.79 35.50 -52.28
CA LEU A 332 -64.54 36.76 -51.56
C LEU A 332 -64.49 36.52 -50.04
N LYS A 333 -65.38 35.67 -49.50
CA LYS A 333 -65.33 35.25 -48.08
C LYS A 333 -64.03 34.51 -47.74
N THR A 334 -63.51 33.66 -48.62
CA THR A 334 -62.22 32.96 -48.45
C THR A 334 -61.03 33.93 -48.52
N ILE A 335 -60.91 34.74 -49.57
CA ILE A 335 -59.85 35.75 -49.73
C ILE A 335 -59.80 36.67 -48.50
N VAL A 336 -60.95 37.17 -48.07
CA VAL A 336 -61.03 38.04 -46.88
C VAL A 336 -60.64 37.31 -45.59
N ARG A 337 -60.98 36.01 -45.42
CA ARG A 337 -60.52 35.18 -44.30
C ARG A 337 -59.00 34.96 -44.33
N GLU A 338 -58.41 34.73 -45.50
CA GLU A 338 -56.96 34.50 -45.66
C GLU A 338 -56.13 35.76 -45.42
N VAL A 339 -56.64 36.92 -45.85
CA VAL A 339 -56.08 38.26 -45.59
C VAL A 339 -56.08 38.57 -44.09
N ASN A 340 -57.19 38.22 -43.43
CA ASN A 340 -57.34 38.23 -41.97
C ASN A 340 -56.62 37.05 -41.28
N GLY A 341 -55.87 36.24 -42.04
CA GLY A 341 -55.43 34.91 -41.65
C GLY A 341 -54.67 34.85 -40.33
N ASN A 342 -55.11 33.92 -39.48
CA ASN A 342 -54.56 33.49 -38.20
C ASN A 342 -53.88 34.61 -37.38
N ARG A 343 -54.67 35.62 -37.00
CA ARG A 343 -54.25 36.74 -36.14
C ARG A 343 -53.57 36.25 -34.87
N THR A 344 -54.09 35.18 -34.27
CA THR A 344 -53.57 34.51 -33.06
C THR A 344 -52.14 34.02 -33.27
N LEU A 345 -51.88 33.26 -34.33
CA LEU A 345 -50.53 32.78 -34.67
C LEU A 345 -49.55 33.93 -34.94
N LYS A 346 -49.99 34.98 -35.65
CA LYS A 346 -49.17 36.19 -35.89
C LYS A 346 -48.86 36.95 -34.60
N SER A 347 -49.82 37.08 -33.67
CA SER A 347 -49.56 37.69 -32.36
C SER A 347 -48.64 36.84 -31.48
N HIS A 348 -48.72 35.50 -31.56
CA HIS A 348 -47.79 34.64 -30.82
C HIS A 348 -46.36 34.70 -31.36
N VAL A 349 -46.17 34.72 -32.68
CA VAL A 349 -44.83 34.91 -33.25
C VAL A 349 -44.31 36.31 -32.93
N ALA A 350 -45.12 37.37 -33.10
CA ALA A 350 -44.70 38.74 -32.74
C ALA A 350 -44.32 38.87 -31.27
N PHE A 351 -45.10 38.28 -30.36
CA PHE A 351 -44.81 38.27 -28.91
C PHE A 351 -43.55 37.46 -28.56
N ALA A 352 -43.24 36.40 -29.31
CA ALA A 352 -42.06 35.58 -29.09
C ALA A 352 -40.76 36.20 -29.68
N THR A 353 -40.82 37.39 -30.28
CA THR A 353 -39.71 37.94 -31.08
C THR A 353 -39.54 39.45 -30.97
N ASP A 354 -38.39 39.91 -30.47
CA ASP A 354 -38.10 41.35 -30.43
C ASP A 354 -37.84 41.97 -31.83
N ASN A 355 -37.48 41.14 -32.83
CA ASN A 355 -37.18 41.54 -34.23
C ASN A 355 -38.02 40.80 -35.30
N GLY A 356 -39.16 40.18 -34.95
CA GLY A 356 -39.90 39.33 -35.91
C GLY A 356 -40.82 40.07 -36.90
N SER A 357 -40.90 41.40 -36.85
CA SER A 357 -41.79 42.20 -37.70
C SER A 357 -41.54 41.96 -39.20
N GLU A 358 -40.31 42.12 -39.67
CA GLU A 358 -39.94 41.91 -41.07
C GLU A 358 -40.25 40.48 -41.54
N PHE A 359 -39.94 39.47 -40.72
CA PHE A 359 -40.31 38.09 -41.02
C PHE A 359 -41.83 37.90 -41.13
N ILE A 360 -42.62 38.48 -40.20
CA ILE A 360 -44.09 38.38 -40.23
C ILE A 360 -44.68 39.14 -41.41
N ASP A 361 -44.10 40.27 -41.82
CA ASP A 361 -44.53 41.03 -42.99
C ASP A 361 -44.18 40.25 -44.27
N ASN A 362 -42.96 39.73 -44.39
CA ASN A 362 -42.57 38.86 -45.50
C ASN A 362 -43.33 37.51 -45.51
N MET A 363 -43.86 37.02 -44.39
CA MET A 363 -44.74 35.83 -44.29
C MET A 363 -46.24 36.16 -44.30
N SER A 364 -46.64 37.43 -44.33
CA SER A 364 -48.04 37.83 -44.47
C SER A 364 -48.31 38.71 -45.69
N GLY A 365 -47.27 38.97 -46.48
CA GLY A 365 -47.26 39.81 -47.65
C GLY A 365 -48.22 39.38 -48.74
N TYR A 366 -49.32 40.12 -48.84
CA TYR A 366 -50.01 40.56 -50.06
C TYR A 366 -50.70 41.91 -49.76
N ARG A 367 -50.15 42.63 -48.78
CA ARG A 367 -50.82 43.65 -47.97
C ARG A 367 -50.49 45.04 -48.47
N CYS A 368 -51.49 45.91 -48.41
CA CYS A 368 -51.37 47.34 -48.70
C CYS A 368 -51.42 48.08 -47.35
N ASN A 369 -50.66 49.16 -47.17
CA ASN A 369 -50.59 49.90 -45.90
C ASN A 369 -51.96 50.43 -45.39
N ALA A 370 -52.98 50.50 -46.26
CA ALA A 370 -54.36 50.83 -45.90
C ALA A 370 -55.14 49.69 -45.18
N SER A 371 -54.51 48.55 -44.87
CA SER A 371 -55.20 47.36 -44.36
C SER A 371 -55.99 47.54 -43.06
N GLY A 372 -55.70 48.59 -42.27
CA GLY A 372 -56.50 48.95 -41.09
C GLY A 372 -57.96 49.28 -41.44
N ASN A 373 -58.21 49.94 -42.57
CA ASN A 373 -59.56 50.33 -43.00
C ASN A 373 -60.32 49.17 -43.66
N LEU A 374 -59.61 48.33 -44.45
CA LEU A 374 -60.14 47.06 -44.94
C LEU A 374 -60.61 46.16 -43.78
N HIS A 375 -59.93 46.19 -42.63
CA HIS A 375 -60.30 45.40 -41.45
C HIS A 375 -61.71 45.74 -40.92
N GLY A 376 -62.04 47.03 -40.83
CA GLY A 376 -63.35 47.49 -40.34
C GLY A 376 -64.51 47.09 -41.26
N GLY A 377 -64.35 47.30 -42.58
CA GLY A 377 -65.35 46.90 -43.57
C GLY A 377 -65.48 45.37 -43.72
N ALA A 378 -64.35 44.65 -43.70
CA ALA A 378 -64.32 43.19 -43.85
C ALA A 378 -64.95 42.44 -42.66
N LEU A 379 -64.74 42.90 -41.42
CA LEU A 379 -65.33 42.24 -40.24
C LEU A 379 -66.87 42.19 -40.31
N GLY A 380 -67.50 43.27 -40.78
CA GLY A 380 -68.96 43.32 -41.02
C GLY A 380 -69.45 42.44 -42.18
N ILE A 381 -68.55 41.91 -43.02
CA ILE A 381 -68.84 40.93 -44.09
C ILE A 381 -68.63 39.49 -43.59
N ILE A 382 -67.63 39.25 -42.72
CA ILE A 382 -67.31 37.92 -42.20
C ILE A 382 -68.31 37.47 -41.12
N GLN A 383 -68.77 38.37 -40.25
CA GLN A 383 -69.55 38.02 -39.05
C GLN A 383 -70.97 37.51 -39.32
N ASN A 384 -71.53 37.74 -40.51
CA ASN A 384 -72.79 37.11 -40.91
C ASN A 384 -72.50 35.75 -41.58
N GLU A 385 -72.93 34.67 -40.91
CA GLU A 385 -72.76 33.31 -41.46
C GLU A 385 -73.70 32.99 -42.62
N ALA A 386 -74.80 33.74 -42.75
CA ALA A 386 -75.78 33.60 -43.83
C ALA A 386 -75.42 34.40 -45.10
N TYR A 387 -75.99 33.97 -46.23
CA TYR A 387 -76.04 34.71 -47.51
C TYR A 387 -74.80 34.68 -48.44
N CYS A 388 -74.34 33.48 -48.77
CA CYS A 388 -73.92 33.16 -50.15
C CYS A 388 -74.84 32.05 -50.72
N SER A 389 -76.15 32.18 -50.49
CA SER A 389 -77.20 31.24 -50.93
C SER A 389 -78.17 31.91 -51.92
N GLU A 390 -79.26 31.25 -52.28
CA GLU A 390 -80.27 31.82 -53.19
C GLU A 390 -81.01 33.03 -52.61
N ASN A 391 -81.07 33.12 -51.28
CA ASN A 391 -81.70 34.23 -50.55
C ASN A 391 -80.71 35.39 -50.29
N THR A 392 -79.60 35.47 -51.03
CA THR A 392 -78.60 36.54 -50.84
C THR A 392 -79.10 37.85 -51.41
N ASP A 393 -79.09 38.90 -50.58
CA ASP A 393 -79.29 40.27 -51.05
C ASP A 393 -78.05 40.73 -51.84
N TRP A 394 -78.12 40.56 -53.15
CA TRP A 394 -77.07 40.96 -54.09
C TRP A 394 -76.87 42.48 -54.15
N VAL A 395 -77.85 43.30 -53.74
CA VAL A 395 -77.71 44.76 -53.67
C VAL A 395 -76.85 45.14 -52.47
N SER A 396 -77.16 44.60 -51.28
CA SER A 396 -76.30 44.79 -50.10
C SER A 396 -74.88 44.25 -50.34
N MET A 397 -74.73 43.15 -51.07
CA MET A 397 -73.41 42.63 -51.44
C MET A 397 -72.65 43.57 -52.40
N ASP A 398 -73.36 44.27 -53.28
CA ASP A 398 -72.76 45.24 -54.19
C ASP A 398 -72.26 46.51 -53.48
N ASP A 399 -73.06 47.03 -52.54
CA ASP A 399 -72.67 48.13 -51.66
C ASP A 399 -71.43 47.76 -50.84
N ARG A 400 -71.41 46.55 -50.27
CA ARG A 400 -70.25 46.01 -49.53
C ARG A 400 -69.00 45.90 -50.40
N CYS A 401 -69.14 45.46 -51.64
CA CYS A 401 -68.04 45.46 -52.61
C CYS A 401 -67.54 46.87 -52.92
N THR A 402 -68.44 47.85 -53.04
CA THR A 402 -68.07 49.25 -53.27
C THR A 402 -67.31 49.85 -52.06
N VAL A 403 -67.69 49.48 -50.83
CA VAL A 403 -66.93 49.81 -49.60
C VAL A 403 -65.55 49.14 -49.56
N LEU A 404 -65.43 47.86 -49.96
CA LEU A 404 -64.13 47.16 -50.02
C LEU A 404 -63.17 47.80 -51.03
N LEU A 405 -63.66 48.25 -52.19
CA LEU A 405 -62.84 48.75 -53.29
C LEU A 405 -62.43 50.22 -53.16
N SER A 406 -63.18 51.01 -52.41
CA SER A 406 -62.86 52.42 -52.12
C SER A 406 -61.71 52.60 -51.12
N ALA A 407 -61.23 51.51 -50.50
CA ALA A 407 -60.28 51.54 -49.38
C ALA A 407 -58.80 51.40 -49.77
N SER A 408 -58.43 51.39 -51.06
CA SER A 408 -57.12 50.85 -51.47
C SER A 408 -56.48 51.42 -52.74
N ALA A 409 -55.29 51.98 -52.56
CA ALA A 409 -54.20 51.88 -53.54
C ALA A 409 -53.17 50.87 -52.99
N CYS A 410 -52.68 49.94 -53.83
CA CYS A 410 -51.73 48.91 -53.42
C CYS A 410 -50.46 48.97 -54.27
N PRO A 411 -49.33 49.50 -53.77
CA PRO A 411 -48.08 49.61 -54.52
C PRO A 411 -47.27 48.30 -54.54
N VAL A 412 -47.90 47.15 -54.29
CA VAL A 412 -47.24 45.84 -54.35
C VAL A 412 -46.92 45.53 -55.80
N LYS A 413 -45.64 45.32 -56.12
CA LYS A 413 -45.14 45.06 -57.48
C LYS A 413 -44.72 43.61 -57.76
N LYS A 414 -44.95 42.68 -56.82
CA LYS A 414 -44.39 41.32 -56.89
C LYS A 414 -45.35 40.29 -57.52
N ALA A 415 -44.85 39.51 -58.46
CA ALA A 415 -45.51 38.34 -59.04
C ALA A 415 -45.57 37.16 -58.03
N ALA A 416 -46.36 36.12 -58.33
CA ALA A 416 -46.47 34.92 -57.48
C ALA A 416 -45.10 34.26 -57.22
N VAL A 417 -44.29 34.10 -58.27
CA VAL A 417 -42.97 33.46 -58.20
C VAL A 417 -41.99 34.23 -57.31
N GLU A 418 -42.06 35.57 -57.32
CA GLU A 418 -41.21 36.44 -56.50
C GLU A 418 -41.63 36.45 -55.03
N TRP A 419 -42.94 36.38 -54.76
CA TRP A 419 -43.45 36.21 -53.40
C TRP A 419 -42.97 34.89 -52.78
N LEU A 420 -43.07 33.80 -53.55
CA LEU A 420 -42.65 32.48 -53.08
C LEU A 420 -41.14 32.45 -52.77
N LEU A 421 -40.30 32.99 -53.66
CA LEU A 421 -38.85 33.12 -53.42
C LEU A 421 -38.54 33.95 -52.17
N LEU A 422 -39.29 35.04 -51.94
CA LEU A 422 -39.15 35.86 -50.74
C LEU A 422 -39.49 35.08 -49.46
N ARG A 423 -40.49 34.17 -49.47
CA ARG A 423 -40.78 33.32 -48.30
C ARG A 423 -39.59 32.44 -47.97
N PHE A 424 -39.04 31.72 -48.94
CA PHE A 424 -37.92 30.82 -48.69
C PHE A 424 -36.66 31.55 -48.20
N ARG A 425 -36.34 32.71 -48.79
CA ARG A 425 -35.23 33.57 -48.31
C ARG A 425 -35.47 34.05 -46.87
N SER A 426 -36.69 34.52 -46.57
CA SER A 426 -37.06 35.00 -45.22
C SER A 426 -37.08 33.86 -44.19
N ALA A 427 -37.53 32.67 -44.59
CA ALA A 427 -37.47 31.44 -43.80
C ALA A 427 -36.04 31.09 -43.43
N LEU A 428 -35.15 30.95 -44.42
CA LEU A 428 -33.75 30.61 -44.18
C LEU A 428 -33.04 31.64 -43.28
N HIS A 429 -33.20 32.93 -43.59
CA HIS A 429 -32.56 33.99 -42.79
C HIS A 429 -33.01 33.93 -41.32
N TYR A 430 -34.31 33.76 -41.10
CA TYR A 430 -34.87 33.66 -39.76
C TYR A 430 -34.48 32.35 -39.04
N MET A 431 -34.40 31.22 -39.76
CA MET A 431 -33.85 29.96 -39.22
C MET A 431 -32.41 30.15 -38.76
N LYS A 432 -31.53 30.75 -39.58
CA LYS A 432 -30.14 31.03 -39.23
C LYS A 432 -30.04 31.92 -37.98
N LEU A 433 -30.76 33.04 -37.96
CA LEU A 433 -30.78 33.97 -36.84
C LEU A 433 -31.19 33.30 -35.51
N ARG A 434 -32.23 32.46 -35.54
CA ARG A 434 -32.69 31.72 -34.34
C ARG A 434 -31.75 30.59 -33.95
N LEU A 435 -31.13 29.92 -34.93
CA LEU A 435 -30.15 28.87 -34.69
C LEU A 435 -28.91 29.47 -34.00
N ASP A 436 -28.37 30.57 -34.52
CA ASP A 436 -27.18 31.22 -33.96
C ASP A 436 -27.40 31.72 -32.53
N ALA A 437 -28.56 32.32 -32.25
CA ALA A 437 -28.94 32.72 -30.89
C ALA A 437 -29.03 31.53 -29.93
N ALA A 438 -29.73 30.46 -30.34
CA ALA A 438 -29.88 29.25 -29.54
C ALA A 438 -28.55 28.51 -29.30
N LEU A 439 -27.74 28.33 -30.36
CA LEU A 439 -26.45 27.64 -30.27
C LEU A 439 -25.45 28.43 -29.42
N SER A 440 -25.39 29.77 -29.55
CA SER A 440 -24.44 30.58 -28.77
C SER A 440 -24.72 30.48 -27.27
N SER A 441 -25.99 30.52 -26.85
CA SER A 441 -26.37 30.29 -25.45
C SER A 441 -26.16 28.83 -25.00
N LEU A 442 -26.42 27.83 -25.84
CA LEU A 442 -26.15 26.41 -25.52
C LEU A 442 -24.66 26.13 -25.35
N MET A 443 -23.80 26.69 -26.20
CA MET A 443 -22.34 26.53 -26.09
C MET A 443 -21.82 27.11 -24.77
N ASP A 444 -22.23 28.33 -24.43
CA ASP A 444 -21.86 28.99 -23.17
C ASP A 444 -22.51 28.35 -21.92
N ILE A 445 -23.61 27.58 -22.06
CA ILE A 445 -24.08 26.68 -20.99
C ILE A 445 -23.14 25.49 -20.86
N GLU A 446 -22.89 24.75 -21.94
CA GLU A 446 -22.11 23.53 -21.91
C GLU A 446 -20.67 23.77 -21.47
N ASP A 447 -20.02 24.84 -21.94
CA ASP A 447 -18.64 25.16 -21.58
C ASP A 447 -18.52 25.58 -20.11
N GLN A 448 -19.52 26.27 -19.55
CA GLN A 448 -19.54 26.60 -18.12
C GLN A 448 -19.79 25.36 -17.26
N MET A 449 -20.70 24.47 -17.65
CA MET A 449 -20.90 23.19 -16.95
C MET A 449 -19.67 22.28 -17.06
N LYS A 450 -19.05 22.16 -18.24
CA LYS A 450 -17.78 21.44 -18.45
C LYS A 450 -16.68 22.02 -17.56
N SER A 451 -16.47 23.33 -17.56
CA SER A 451 -15.49 24.02 -16.71
C SER A 451 -15.73 23.79 -15.21
N GLY A 452 -16.99 23.83 -14.77
CA GLY A 452 -17.38 23.51 -13.40
C GLY A 452 -17.03 22.08 -13.01
N VAL A 453 -17.41 21.09 -13.84
CA VAL A 453 -17.08 19.67 -13.65
C VAL A 453 -15.56 19.47 -13.64
N VAL A 454 -14.81 20.01 -14.61
CA VAL A 454 -13.34 19.89 -14.72
C VAL A 454 -12.65 20.36 -13.44
N LYS A 455 -12.94 21.58 -12.98
CA LYS A 455 -12.30 22.17 -11.79
C LYS A 455 -12.55 21.34 -10.52
N VAL A 456 -13.73 20.75 -10.40
CA VAL A 456 -14.09 19.88 -9.28
C VAL A 456 -13.39 18.53 -9.38
N VAL A 457 -13.43 17.90 -10.54
CA VAL A 457 -12.82 16.59 -10.79
C VAL A 457 -11.30 16.66 -10.61
N ASP A 458 -10.64 17.72 -11.09
CA ASP A 458 -9.20 17.94 -10.86
C ASP A 458 -8.88 18.22 -9.39
N ARG A 459 -9.70 19.00 -8.66
CA ARG A 459 -9.51 19.22 -7.21
C ARG A 459 -9.58 17.91 -6.42
N GLU A 460 -10.63 17.13 -6.62
CA GLU A 460 -10.82 15.89 -5.86
C GLU A 460 -9.79 14.83 -6.28
N ARG A 461 -9.36 14.82 -7.55
CA ARG A 461 -8.22 14.02 -8.01
C ARG A 461 -6.91 14.43 -7.34
N GLN A 462 -6.65 15.73 -7.18
CA GLN A 462 -5.47 16.22 -6.44
C GLN A 462 -5.47 15.69 -5.01
N LYS A 463 -6.59 15.77 -4.28
CA LYS A 463 -6.72 15.17 -2.94
C LYS A 463 -6.45 13.66 -2.94
N ILE A 464 -7.06 12.90 -3.86
CA ILE A 464 -6.83 11.45 -3.99
C ILE A 464 -5.35 11.15 -4.24
N CYS A 465 -4.67 11.98 -5.04
CA CYS A 465 -3.25 11.82 -5.33
C CYS A 465 -2.34 12.21 -4.15
N GLU A 466 -2.68 13.25 -3.38
CA GLU A 466 -2.02 13.58 -2.11
C GLU A 466 -2.19 12.45 -1.10
N TYR A 467 -3.40 11.90 -0.97
CA TYR A 467 -3.69 10.75 -0.11
C TYR A 467 -2.92 9.49 -0.50
N ARG A 468 -2.87 9.15 -1.80
CA ARG A 468 -2.02 8.06 -2.32
C ARG A 468 -0.52 8.33 -2.15
N LYS A 469 -0.10 9.58 -1.98
CA LYS A 469 1.29 9.91 -1.63
C LYS A 469 1.52 9.67 -0.13
N ILE A 470 0.66 10.18 0.74
CA ILE A 470 0.74 10.00 2.20
C ILE A 470 0.76 8.52 2.57
N ILE A 471 -0.09 7.69 1.95
CA ILE A 471 -0.08 6.22 2.18
C ILE A 471 1.26 5.60 1.78
N ARG A 472 1.81 5.91 0.60
CA ARG A 472 3.11 5.38 0.17
C ARG A 472 4.28 5.85 1.04
N ASP A 473 4.26 7.12 1.45
CA ASP A 473 5.24 7.69 2.37
C ASP A 473 5.15 6.99 3.75
N ALA A 474 3.95 6.61 4.19
CA ALA A 474 3.71 5.82 5.40
C ALA A 474 4.20 4.36 5.29
N GLU A 475 3.91 3.67 4.18
CA GLU A 475 4.36 2.31 3.90
C GLU A 475 5.89 2.19 3.89
N MET A 476 6.58 3.17 3.26
CA MET A 476 8.04 3.23 3.26
C MET A 476 8.61 3.40 4.68
N GLU A 477 8.01 4.28 5.49
CA GLU A 477 8.51 4.53 6.85
C GLU A 477 8.23 3.34 7.79
N ILE A 478 7.08 2.67 7.66
CA ILE A 478 6.80 1.40 8.36
C ILE A 478 7.83 0.33 7.98
N SER A 479 8.11 0.16 6.68
CA SER A 479 9.09 -0.82 6.18
C SER A 479 10.48 -0.59 6.76
N LYS A 480 10.91 0.68 6.82
CA LYS A 480 12.16 1.10 7.45
C LYS A 480 12.16 0.86 8.97
N THR A 481 11.07 1.18 9.67
CA THR A 481 10.96 0.90 11.12
C THR A 481 11.02 -0.60 11.40
N LYS A 482 10.44 -1.43 10.53
CA LYS A 482 10.54 -2.90 10.62
C LYS A 482 11.98 -3.39 10.45
N GLU A 483 12.71 -2.89 9.46
CA GLU A 483 14.13 -3.25 9.26
C GLU A 483 15.00 -2.84 10.47
N GLN A 484 14.76 -1.64 11.03
CA GLN A 484 15.40 -1.20 12.27
C GLN A 484 15.05 -2.11 13.45
N HIS A 485 13.78 -2.51 13.61
CA HIS A 485 13.32 -3.41 14.66
C HIS A 485 13.98 -4.80 14.55
N GLU A 486 14.03 -5.39 13.34
CA GLU A 486 14.72 -6.66 13.09
C GLU A 486 16.24 -6.58 13.34
N GLN A 487 16.86 -5.42 13.15
CA GLN A 487 18.27 -5.19 13.50
C GLN A 487 18.49 -5.07 15.02
N LEU A 488 17.63 -4.32 15.72
CA LEU A 488 17.69 -4.16 17.18
C LEU A 488 17.48 -5.51 17.89
N HIS A 489 16.46 -6.28 17.48
CA HIS A 489 16.18 -7.60 18.03
C HIS A 489 17.35 -8.59 17.83
N ARG A 490 18.03 -8.55 16.68
CA ARG A 490 19.27 -9.33 16.45
C ARG A 490 20.40 -8.91 17.39
N SER A 491 20.62 -7.61 17.58
CA SER A 491 21.65 -7.09 18.50
C SER A 491 21.38 -7.53 19.94
N LEU A 492 20.11 -7.47 20.37
CA LEU A 492 19.74 -7.82 21.75
C LEU A 492 19.92 -9.32 22.03
N LYS A 493 19.55 -10.19 21.08
CA LYS A 493 19.83 -11.63 21.16
C LYS A 493 21.33 -11.96 21.25
N GLU A 494 22.20 -11.18 20.60
CA GLU A 494 23.66 -11.30 20.73
C GLU A 494 24.16 -10.81 22.11
N HIS A 495 23.62 -9.69 22.60
CA HIS A 495 23.90 -9.16 23.93
C HIS A 495 23.49 -10.13 25.04
N GLU A 496 22.34 -10.79 24.92
CA GLU A 496 21.85 -11.81 25.87
C GLU A 496 22.85 -12.96 26.04
N GLY A 497 23.37 -13.50 24.92
CA GLY A 497 24.39 -14.55 24.95
C GLY A 497 25.66 -14.11 25.67
N LYS A 498 26.20 -12.94 25.28
CA LYS A 498 27.40 -12.34 25.91
C LYS A 498 27.24 -12.09 27.40
N PHE A 499 26.06 -11.63 27.84
CA PHE A 499 25.76 -11.39 29.25
C PHE A 499 25.70 -12.69 30.05
N SER A 500 25.03 -13.71 29.52
CA SER A 500 24.91 -15.04 30.14
C SER A 500 26.28 -15.68 30.38
N ASP A 501 27.17 -15.62 29.38
CA ASP A 501 28.53 -16.12 29.50
C ASP A 501 29.37 -15.35 30.54
N ALA A 502 29.29 -14.02 30.57
CA ALA A 502 29.99 -13.20 31.56
C ALA A 502 29.54 -13.51 33.00
N VAL A 503 28.23 -13.66 33.25
CA VAL A 503 27.69 -14.03 34.56
C VAL A 503 28.14 -15.44 34.98
N ARG A 504 28.18 -16.38 34.03
CA ARG A 504 28.68 -17.75 34.26
C ARG A 504 30.16 -17.74 34.64
N GLU A 505 31.00 -16.98 33.92
CA GLU A 505 32.43 -16.84 34.22
C GLU A 505 32.68 -16.26 35.62
N VAL A 506 31.99 -15.17 36.00
CA VAL A 506 32.07 -14.57 37.35
C VAL A 506 31.69 -15.59 38.43
N SER A 507 30.63 -16.38 38.21
CA SER A 507 30.16 -17.40 39.17
C SER A 507 31.14 -18.56 39.35
N GLU A 508 31.69 -19.10 38.26
CA GLU A 508 32.67 -20.19 38.30
C GLU A 508 33.99 -19.75 38.93
N THR A 509 34.51 -18.58 38.50
CA THR A 509 35.74 -17.97 39.01
C THR A 509 35.62 -17.62 40.50
N GLY A 510 34.47 -17.09 40.93
CA GLY A 510 34.19 -16.79 42.34
C GLY A 510 34.33 -18.02 43.25
N LYS A 511 33.82 -19.18 42.85
CA LYS A 511 33.96 -20.45 43.60
C LYS A 511 35.42 -20.89 43.76
N ARG A 512 36.27 -20.61 42.76
CA ARG A 512 37.71 -20.92 42.80
C ARG A 512 38.45 -19.97 43.74
N ILE A 513 38.12 -18.68 43.72
CA ILE A 513 38.62 -17.68 44.69
C ILE A 513 38.30 -18.11 46.12
N ASP A 514 37.05 -18.48 46.43
CA ASP A 514 36.66 -18.92 47.78
C ASP A 514 37.46 -20.14 48.24
N THR A 515 37.62 -21.12 47.35
CA THR A 515 38.40 -22.32 47.62
C THR A 515 39.87 -21.98 47.89
N ALA A 516 40.44 -21.05 47.13
CA ALA A 516 41.82 -20.61 47.30
C ALA A 516 42.01 -19.82 48.61
N ILE A 517 41.09 -18.91 48.98
CA ILE A 517 41.13 -18.18 50.26
C ILE A 517 41.02 -19.16 51.43
N TRP A 518 40.09 -20.11 51.39
CA TRP A 518 39.93 -21.12 52.44
C TRP A 518 41.21 -21.97 52.62
N VAL A 519 41.77 -22.50 51.52
CA VAL A 519 43.02 -23.27 51.58
C VAL A 519 44.19 -22.42 52.11
N GLY A 520 44.32 -21.17 51.65
CA GLY A 520 45.38 -20.27 52.08
C GLY A 520 45.31 -19.96 53.58
N THR A 521 44.09 -19.73 54.09
CA THR A 521 43.82 -19.48 55.51
C THR A 521 44.21 -20.69 56.37
N GLU A 522 43.83 -21.90 55.96
CA GLU A 522 44.22 -23.12 56.67
C GLU A 522 45.73 -23.40 56.60
N ALA A 523 46.37 -23.19 55.45
CA ALA A 523 47.82 -23.32 55.32
C ALA A 523 48.57 -22.37 56.27
N LEU A 524 48.10 -21.12 56.40
CA LEU A 524 48.69 -20.14 57.32
C LEU A 524 48.63 -20.55 58.79
N LYS A 525 47.66 -21.35 59.24
CA LYS A 525 47.62 -21.87 60.63
C LYS A 525 48.86 -22.71 60.98
N PHE A 526 49.44 -23.39 59.99
CA PHE A 526 50.70 -24.13 60.16
C PHE A 526 51.95 -23.23 60.11
N THR A 527 51.80 -21.94 59.78
CA THR A 527 52.90 -20.96 59.70
C THR A 527 52.99 -20.02 60.89
N ALA A 528 51.90 -19.77 61.62
CA ALA A 528 51.81 -18.70 62.61
C ALA A 528 51.96 -19.18 64.07
N ALA A 529 52.86 -18.54 64.80
CA ALA A 529 52.77 -18.44 66.25
C ALA A 529 52.24 -17.03 66.58
N GLY A 530 50.93 -16.89 66.81
CA GLY A 530 50.34 -15.71 67.44
C GLY A 530 50.03 -14.49 66.56
N ALA A 531 49.72 -14.64 65.27
CA ALA A 531 49.18 -13.55 64.43
C ALA A 531 47.85 -13.98 63.77
N GLU A 532 46.87 -13.07 63.71
CA GLU A 532 45.52 -13.37 63.22
C GLU A 532 45.49 -13.68 61.71
N PRO A 533 44.78 -14.73 61.23
CA PRO A 533 44.98 -15.22 59.86
C PRO A 533 44.26 -14.43 58.76
N HIS A 534 43.36 -13.51 59.10
CA HIS A 534 42.34 -13.02 58.16
C HIS A 534 42.68 -11.72 57.41
N ALA A 535 43.65 -10.92 57.87
CA ALA A 535 43.77 -9.53 57.42
C ALA A 535 44.52 -9.29 56.09
N ASN A 536 45.36 -10.22 55.62
CA ASN A 536 46.39 -9.91 54.59
C ASN A 536 46.21 -10.55 53.20
N PHE A 537 45.15 -11.35 52.96
CA PHE A 537 44.94 -11.94 51.63
C PHE A 537 44.44 -10.93 50.59
N LEU A 538 43.65 -9.94 51.02
CA LEU A 538 43.13 -8.84 50.21
C LEU A 538 43.58 -7.52 50.86
N THR A 539 44.26 -6.68 50.10
CA THR A 539 44.79 -5.38 50.58
C THR A 539 43.90 -4.25 50.05
N SER A 540 43.84 -3.12 50.76
CA SER A 540 42.78 -2.10 50.54
C SER A 540 42.74 -1.43 49.17
N ASP A 541 43.78 -1.59 48.33
CA ASP A 541 43.79 -1.09 46.95
C ASP A 541 42.88 -1.93 46.02
N ASP A 542 42.47 -3.14 46.42
CA ASP A 542 41.59 -4.04 45.65
C ASP A 542 40.09 -3.62 45.68
N ASN A 543 39.75 -2.42 46.20
CA ASN A 543 38.37 -1.99 46.45
C ASN A 543 37.48 -1.97 45.20
N ASP A 544 38.06 -1.66 44.04
CA ASP A 544 37.36 -1.59 42.75
C ASP A 544 37.06 -2.98 42.14
N ASP A 545 37.77 -4.02 42.61
CA ASP A 545 37.56 -5.42 42.26
C ASP A 545 36.69 -6.13 43.32
N ALA A 546 36.71 -5.64 44.56
CA ALA A 546 35.75 -6.02 45.61
C ALA A 546 34.30 -5.67 45.24
N VAL A 547 34.06 -4.64 44.40
CA VAL A 547 32.72 -4.35 43.86
C VAL A 547 32.17 -5.53 43.06
N CYS A 548 32.95 -6.09 42.12
CA CYS A 548 32.52 -7.26 41.33
C CYS A 548 32.32 -8.51 42.21
N LEU A 549 33.05 -8.65 43.32
CA LEU A 549 32.80 -9.70 44.32
C LEU A 549 31.52 -9.45 45.14
N GLY A 550 31.19 -8.20 45.46
CA GLY A 550 29.90 -7.83 46.08
C GLY A 550 28.70 -8.16 45.19
N TRP A 551 28.89 -8.15 43.86
CA TRP A 551 27.87 -8.47 42.87
C TRP A 551 27.51 -9.97 42.80
N ARG A 552 28.18 -10.83 43.58
CA ARG A 552 27.81 -12.25 43.80
C ARG A 552 26.37 -12.48 44.31
N ARG A 553 25.67 -11.46 44.81
CA ARG A 553 24.31 -11.58 45.38
C ARG A 553 23.28 -10.72 44.66
N MET A 554 22.85 -11.18 43.48
CA MET A 554 21.60 -10.83 42.76
C MET A 554 21.52 -9.63 41.79
N PRO A 555 22.18 -8.45 41.93
CA PRO A 555 21.77 -7.26 41.16
C PRO A 555 21.90 -7.43 39.65
N LEU A 556 22.99 -8.02 39.13
CA LEU A 556 23.15 -8.30 37.70
C LEU A 556 22.03 -9.17 37.13
N LEU A 557 21.65 -10.22 37.85
CA LEU A 557 20.65 -11.19 37.37
C LEU A 557 19.25 -10.56 37.34
N GLU A 558 18.97 -9.67 38.29
CA GLU A 558 17.70 -8.95 38.37
C GLU A 558 17.64 -7.78 37.37
N GLU A 559 18.73 -7.04 37.19
CA GLU A 559 18.89 -6.00 36.15
C GLU A 559 18.68 -6.61 34.74
N ALA A 560 19.23 -7.81 34.49
CA ALA A 560 19.01 -8.56 33.26
C ALA A 560 17.57 -9.09 33.08
N ARG A 561 16.93 -9.60 34.15
CA ARG A 561 15.51 -9.99 34.10
C ARG A 561 14.61 -8.80 33.81
N GLN A 562 14.89 -7.66 34.44
CA GLN A 562 14.13 -6.42 34.26
C GLN A 562 14.27 -5.90 32.83
N LEU A 563 15.49 -5.91 32.27
CA LEU A 563 15.74 -5.58 30.86
C LEU A 563 14.95 -6.49 29.92
N ARG A 564 15.00 -7.82 30.12
CA ARG A 564 14.30 -8.82 29.29
C ARG A 564 12.77 -8.72 29.36
N TYR A 565 12.22 -8.39 30.53
CA TYR A 565 10.78 -8.16 30.70
C TYR A 565 10.33 -6.86 30.02
N ASN A 566 11.12 -5.79 30.21
CA ASN A 566 10.90 -4.50 29.57
C ASN A 566 11.05 -4.57 28.03
N GLU A 567 11.97 -5.38 27.53
CA GLU A 567 12.13 -5.71 26.12
C GLU A 567 10.88 -6.38 25.56
N GLN A 568 10.45 -7.52 26.11
CA GLN A 568 9.29 -8.27 25.61
C GLN A 568 8.01 -7.42 25.57
N ALA A 569 7.80 -6.55 26.57
CA ALA A 569 6.70 -5.60 26.58
C ALA A 569 6.82 -4.52 25.47
N SER A 570 8.05 -4.08 25.16
CA SER A 570 8.30 -3.07 24.12
C SER A 570 8.21 -3.65 22.70
N ASP A 571 8.71 -4.86 22.48
CA ASP A 571 8.58 -5.60 21.21
C ASP A 571 7.10 -5.87 20.91
N ALA A 572 6.35 -6.41 21.88
CA ALA A 572 4.93 -6.68 21.72
C ALA A 572 4.12 -5.40 21.41
N SER A 573 4.38 -4.30 22.14
CA SER A 573 3.70 -3.02 21.91
C SER A 573 4.05 -2.40 20.55
N THR A 574 5.30 -2.54 20.09
CA THR A 574 5.74 -2.04 18.78
C THR A 574 5.08 -2.84 17.66
N ALA A 575 5.07 -4.17 17.75
CA ALA A 575 4.43 -5.06 16.78
C ALA A 575 2.90 -4.87 16.71
N GLU A 576 2.22 -4.71 17.86
CA GLU A 576 0.79 -4.39 17.91
C GLU A 576 0.50 -3.04 17.24
N THR A 577 1.29 -2.01 17.57
CA THR A 577 1.14 -0.68 16.97
C THR A 577 1.34 -0.75 15.46
N GLN A 578 2.40 -1.42 14.99
CA GLN A 578 2.70 -1.62 13.57
C GLN A 578 1.53 -2.32 12.85
N GLY A 579 1.07 -3.47 13.34
CA GLY A 579 -0.05 -4.19 12.74
C GLY A 579 -1.35 -3.37 12.69
N ARG A 580 -1.57 -2.49 13.67
CA ARG A 580 -2.70 -1.55 13.67
C ARG A 580 -2.55 -0.45 12.61
N VAL A 581 -1.34 0.07 12.38
CA VAL A 581 -1.10 1.07 11.32
C VAL A 581 -1.21 0.42 9.93
N GLU A 582 -0.61 -0.76 9.73
CA GLU A 582 -0.69 -1.52 8.47
C GLU A 582 -2.14 -1.86 8.10
N GLY A 583 -2.93 -2.36 9.07
CA GLY A 583 -4.36 -2.64 8.86
C GLY A 583 -5.16 -1.39 8.50
N PHE A 584 -4.89 -0.25 9.14
CA PHE A 584 -5.55 1.02 8.84
C PHE A 584 -5.17 1.55 7.45
N LEU A 585 -3.89 1.50 7.06
CA LEU A 585 -3.45 1.89 5.72
C LEU A 585 -4.11 1.05 4.63
N HIS A 586 -4.20 -0.26 4.82
CA HIS A 586 -4.87 -1.16 3.88
C HIS A 586 -6.38 -0.86 3.78
N GLU A 587 -7.05 -0.50 4.88
CA GLU A 587 -8.44 -0.03 4.84
C GLU A 587 -8.56 1.26 4.04
N GLN A 588 -7.73 2.27 4.32
CA GLN A 588 -7.78 3.56 3.62
C GLN A 588 -7.46 3.42 2.13
N GLN A 589 -6.50 2.56 1.76
CA GLN A 589 -6.22 2.28 0.35
C GLN A 589 -7.43 1.63 -0.34
N GLY A 590 -8.03 0.59 0.25
CA GLY A 590 -9.24 -0.04 -0.30
C GLY A 590 -10.42 0.94 -0.42
N ARG A 591 -10.56 1.88 0.52
CA ARG A 591 -11.54 2.97 0.44
C ARG A 591 -11.24 3.92 -0.72
N LEU A 592 -9.99 4.37 -0.90
CA LEU A 592 -9.59 5.24 -2.00
C LEU A 592 -9.77 4.56 -3.37
N GLU A 593 -9.47 3.28 -3.50
CA GLU A 593 -9.69 2.52 -4.73
C GLU A 593 -11.19 2.39 -5.07
N ASN A 594 -12.03 2.11 -4.07
CA ASN A 594 -13.49 2.10 -4.21
C ASN A 594 -14.05 3.47 -4.63
N ILE A 595 -13.61 4.55 -3.98
CA ILE A 595 -14.01 5.93 -4.33
C ILE A 595 -13.56 6.27 -5.76
N ALA A 596 -12.31 5.99 -6.12
CA ALA A 596 -11.79 6.27 -7.45
C ALA A 596 -12.49 5.43 -8.53
N GLY A 597 -12.90 4.19 -8.23
CA GLY A 597 -13.75 3.36 -9.08
C GLY A 597 -15.16 3.92 -9.26
N LYS A 598 -15.77 4.45 -8.19
CA LYS A 598 -17.07 5.16 -8.26
C LYS A 598 -16.98 6.43 -9.09
N VAL A 599 -15.99 7.28 -8.85
CA VAL A 599 -15.76 8.52 -9.62
C VAL A 599 -15.48 8.20 -11.09
N SER A 600 -14.66 7.20 -11.38
CA SER A 600 -14.43 6.66 -12.74
C SER A 600 -15.74 6.25 -13.43
N THR A 601 -16.59 5.47 -12.74
CA THR A 601 -17.88 5.03 -13.28
C THR A 601 -18.83 6.20 -13.52
N ALA A 602 -18.92 7.13 -12.59
CA ALA A 602 -19.73 8.33 -12.72
C ALA A 602 -19.22 9.26 -13.84
N LEU A 603 -17.90 9.38 -14.03
CA LEU A 603 -17.31 10.13 -15.14
C LEU A 603 -17.70 9.56 -16.50
N ARG A 604 -17.86 8.24 -16.67
CA ARG A 604 -18.43 7.66 -17.90
C ARG A 604 -19.91 8.00 -18.09
N SER A 605 -20.68 8.14 -17.01
CA SER A 605 -22.08 8.57 -17.07
C SER A 605 -22.22 10.05 -17.49
N VAL A 606 -21.29 10.90 -17.06
CA VAL A 606 -21.23 12.32 -17.48
C VAL A 606 -20.64 12.45 -18.90
N PHE A 607 -19.66 11.62 -19.23
CA PHE A 607 -18.88 11.66 -20.46
C PHE A 607 -18.67 10.24 -21.04
N PRO A 608 -19.60 9.71 -21.86
CA PRO A 608 -19.59 8.33 -22.33
C PRO A 608 -18.32 7.85 -23.05
N SER A 609 -17.56 8.77 -23.66
CA SER A 609 -16.31 8.48 -24.37
C SER A 609 -15.02 8.74 -23.56
N TYR A 610 -15.12 9.09 -22.26
CA TYR A 610 -13.94 9.41 -21.46
C TYR A 610 -13.14 8.16 -21.05
N ASN A 611 -11.86 8.10 -21.42
CA ASN A 611 -10.96 7.06 -20.91
C ASN A 611 -10.60 7.32 -19.43
N THR A 612 -11.23 6.53 -18.56
CA THR A 612 -11.08 6.59 -17.11
C THR A 612 -9.72 6.18 -16.55
N GLU A 613 -8.88 5.48 -17.32
CA GLU A 613 -7.55 5.06 -16.84
C GLU A 613 -6.65 6.27 -16.52
N LYS A 614 -6.77 7.34 -17.33
CA LYS A 614 -6.03 8.59 -17.11
C LYS A 614 -6.41 9.31 -15.81
N PHE A 615 -7.62 9.12 -15.30
CA PHE A 615 -8.05 9.73 -14.04
C PHE A 615 -7.27 9.18 -12.84
N LEU A 616 -6.90 7.89 -12.88
CA LEU A 616 -6.18 7.19 -11.80
C LEU A 616 -4.67 7.47 -11.78
N MET A 617 -4.13 8.05 -12.85
CA MET A 617 -2.72 8.41 -12.97
C MET A 617 -2.44 9.72 -12.22
N CYS A 618 -1.56 9.68 -11.23
CA CYS A 618 -1.15 10.85 -10.44
C CYS A 618 0.12 11.51 -10.99
N GLY A 619 0.15 11.77 -12.31
CA GLY A 619 1.26 12.42 -13.01
C GLY A 619 1.26 13.95 -12.84
N LYS A 620 2.45 14.56 -12.93
CA LYS A 620 2.56 16.03 -13.07
C LYS A 620 2.19 16.44 -14.49
N GLY A 621 1.15 17.26 -14.64
CA GLY A 621 0.76 17.88 -15.92
C GLY A 621 -0.45 17.24 -16.61
N ASP A 622 -0.95 16.10 -16.12
CA ASP A 622 -2.17 15.48 -16.64
C ASP A 622 -3.41 16.27 -16.20
N THR A 623 -3.78 17.39 -16.84
CA THR A 623 -5.07 18.06 -16.60
C THR A 623 -6.24 17.23 -17.13
N PHE A 624 -7.36 17.14 -16.40
CA PHE A 624 -8.56 16.48 -16.90
C PHE A 624 -9.12 17.24 -18.12
N SER A 625 -8.97 16.66 -19.31
CA SER A 625 -9.51 17.21 -20.55
C SER A 625 -10.84 16.53 -20.88
N PRO A 626 -11.99 17.23 -20.80
CA PRO A 626 -13.30 16.64 -21.05
C PRO A 626 -13.50 16.42 -22.56
N PRO A 627 -14.20 15.36 -22.98
CA PRO A 627 -14.57 15.21 -24.39
C PRO A 627 -15.55 16.31 -24.83
N ARG A 628 -15.60 16.58 -26.14
CA ARG A 628 -16.41 17.67 -26.73
C ARG A 628 -17.94 17.46 -26.61
N ILE A 629 -18.39 16.29 -26.16
CA ILE A 629 -19.80 15.86 -26.05
C ILE A 629 -20.56 16.69 -25.00
N ALA A 630 -21.90 16.74 -25.08
CA ALA A 630 -22.77 17.35 -24.08
C ALA A 630 -22.57 16.74 -22.68
N VAL A 631 -22.73 17.55 -21.63
CA VAL A 631 -22.63 17.08 -20.24
C VAL A 631 -23.83 16.18 -19.91
N GLY A 632 -23.55 14.97 -19.42
CA GLY A 632 -24.56 14.01 -18.97
C GLY A 632 -25.18 14.35 -17.60
N ASP A 633 -25.69 13.32 -16.91
CA ASP A 633 -26.19 13.47 -15.54
C ASP A 633 -25.01 13.57 -14.55
N VAL A 634 -24.90 14.73 -13.91
CA VAL A 634 -23.83 15.07 -12.94
C VAL A 634 -24.17 14.58 -11.52
N GLY A 635 -25.42 14.17 -11.23
CA GLY A 635 -25.84 13.74 -9.90
C GLY A 635 -25.03 12.56 -9.36
N GLY A 636 -24.83 11.52 -10.19
CA GLY A 636 -23.98 10.38 -9.84
C GLY A 636 -22.50 10.74 -9.63
N LEU A 637 -22.02 11.80 -10.28
CA LEU A 637 -20.66 12.31 -10.09
C LEU A 637 -20.53 13.08 -8.77
N ILE A 638 -21.50 13.93 -8.42
CA ILE A 638 -21.52 14.63 -7.12
C ILE A 638 -21.48 13.62 -5.97
N SER A 639 -22.38 12.62 -5.96
CA SER A 639 -22.39 11.60 -4.90
C SER A 639 -21.14 10.70 -4.87
N ALA A 640 -20.42 10.55 -5.98
CA ALA A 640 -19.13 9.86 -6.00
C ALA A 640 -18.00 10.72 -5.40
N LEU A 641 -18.04 12.04 -5.62
CA LEU A 641 -17.07 13.01 -5.12
C LEU A 641 -17.28 13.34 -3.63
N GLU A 642 -18.53 13.38 -3.16
CA GLU A 642 -18.89 13.44 -1.72
C GLU A 642 -18.24 12.31 -0.90
N GLY A 643 -17.92 11.18 -1.55
CA GLY A 643 -17.24 10.05 -0.93
C GLY A 643 -15.73 10.25 -0.67
N VAL A 644 -15.10 11.29 -1.22
CA VAL A 644 -13.67 11.57 -1.02
C VAL A 644 -13.44 12.04 0.43
N PRO A 645 -12.63 11.33 1.24
CA PRO A 645 -12.49 11.64 2.65
C PRO A 645 -11.87 13.01 2.88
N ASP A 646 -12.26 13.66 3.97
CA ASP A 646 -11.72 14.94 4.39
C ASP A 646 -10.35 14.78 5.09
N SER A 647 -9.54 15.84 5.11
CA SER A 647 -8.13 15.79 5.55
C SER A 647 -7.89 15.22 6.95
N ASN A 648 -8.92 15.20 7.81
CA ASN A 648 -8.86 14.63 9.15
C ASN A 648 -8.54 13.12 9.15
N ALA A 649 -8.94 12.36 8.12
CA ALA A 649 -8.61 10.94 8.02
C ALA A 649 -7.09 10.67 7.92
N MET A 650 -6.32 11.61 7.35
CA MET A 650 -4.87 11.49 7.25
C MET A 650 -4.13 11.94 8.52
N LYS A 651 -4.73 12.78 9.36
CA LYS A 651 -4.15 13.12 10.67
C LYS A 651 -4.03 11.90 11.57
N GLU A 652 -4.93 10.92 11.43
CA GLU A 652 -4.84 9.64 12.13
C GLU A 652 -3.64 8.81 11.64
N VAL A 653 -3.35 8.80 10.33
CA VAL A 653 -2.15 8.17 9.76
C VAL A 653 -0.87 8.83 10.30
N GLU A 654 -0.80 10.17 10.27
CA GLU A 654 0.35 10.93 10.78
C GLU A 654 0.58 10.71 12.29
N HIS A 655 -0.50 10.69 13.07
CA HIS A 655 -0.44 10.42 14.51
C HIS A 655 -0.01 8.97 14.80
N ALA A 656 -0.50 7.99 14.05
CA ALA A 656 -0.12 6.59 14.18
C ALA A 656 1.35 6.35 13.80
N LEU A 657 1.84 6.96 12.72
CA LEU A 657 3.26 6.99 12.36
C LEU A 657 4.13 7.62 13.45
N SER A 658 3.67 8.73 14.05
CA SER A 658 4.39 9.41 15.13
C SER A 658 4.52 8.52 16.37
N ALA A 659 3.46 7.79 16.73
CA ALA A 659 3.50 6.81 17.82
C ALA A 659 4.44 5.63 17.51
N LEU A 660 4.43 5.11 16.28
CA LEU A 660 5.33 4.05 15.84
C LEU A 660 6.81 4.48 15.93
N LYS A 661 7.12 5.72 15.55
CA LYS A 661 8.47 6.31 15.66
C LYS A 661 8.93 6.44 17.11
N GLU A 662 8.08 6.93 18.01
CA GLU A 662 8.42 7.04 19.44
C GLU A 662 8.66 5.66 20.06
N ASN A 663 7.82 4.65 19.74
CA ASN A 663 8.02 3.28 20.20
C ASN A 663 9.35 2.68 19.71
N SER A 664 9.71 2.90 18.44
CA SER A 664 11.00 2.49 17.88
C SER A 664 12.18 3.18 18.60
N ALA A 665 12.09 4.48 18.84
CA ALA A 665 13.11 5.25 19.57
C ALA A 665 13.20 4.87 21.06
N GLN A 666 12.13 4.34 21.68
CA GLN A 666 12.18 3.77 23.02
C GLN A 666 12.85 2.40 23.04
N LEU A 667 12.60 1.55 22.04
CA LEU A 667 13.28 0.26 21.89
C LEU A 667 14.79 0.45 21.67
N GLU A 668 15.20 1.38 20.80
CA GLU A 668 16.62 1.72 20.58
C GLU A 668 17.31 2.21 21.87
N ARG A 669 16.66 3.06 22.66
CA ARG A 669 17.15 3.48 23.99
C ARG A 669 17.38 2.27 24.91
N ARG A 670 16.42 1.33 24.98
CA ARG A 670 16.53 0.11 25.81
C ARG A 670 17.64 -0.84 25.35
N VAL A 671 17.84 -1.00 24.04
CA VAL A 671 18.93 -1.82 23.48
C VAL A 671 20.30 -1.22 23.85
N ASN A 672 20.42 0.11 23.81
CA ASN A 672 21.63 0.81 24.25
C ASN A 672 21.89 0.66 25.76
N GLU A 673 20.85 0.73 26.61
CA GLU A 673 20.94 0.43 28.05
C GLU A 673 21.40 -1.01 28.31
N ALA A 674 20.85 -1.99 27.58
CA ALA A 674 21.25 -3.38 27.65
C ALA A 674 22.74 -3.57 27.27
N ASN A 675 23.20 -2.94 26.19
CA ASN A 675 24.60 -3.00 25.74
C ASN A 675 25.56 -2.43 26.81
N MET A 676 25.18 -1.37 27.53
CA MET A 676 25.94 -0.86 28.68
C MET A 676 25.96 -1.85 29.85
N ALA A 677 24.87 -2.58 30.11
CA ALA A 677 24.85 -3.65 31.13
C ALA A 677 25.75 -4.84 30.75
N VAL A 678 25.75 -5.26 29.48
CA VAL A 678 26.65 -6.32 28.97
C VAL A 678 28.12 -5.90 29.09
N SER A 679 28.44 -4.67 28.71
CA SER A 679 29.80 -4.13 28.81
C SER A 679 30.30 -4.11 30.27
N ARG A 680 29.44 -3.73 31.22
CA ARG A 680 29.73 -3.82 32.68
C ARG A 680 29.96 -5.27 33.13
N ALA A 681 29.11 -6.20 32.72
CA ALA A 681 29.22 -7.62 33.09
C ALA A 681 30.52 -8.26 32.57
N VAL A 682 30.87 -8.03 31.29
CA VAL A 682 32.13 -8.52 30.67
C VAL A 682 33.35 -7.91 31.37
N SER A 683 33.31 -6.62 31.71
CA SER A 683 34.36 -5.98 32.51
C SER A 683 34.54 -6.67 33.87
N CYS A 684 33.46 -6.91 34.62
CA CYS A 684 33.54 -7.64 35.90
C CYS A 684 34.04 -9.09 35.74
N ALA A 685 33.69 -9.81 34.67
CA ALA A 685 34.24 -11.15 34.41
C ALA A 685 35.77 -11.11 34.29
N SER A 686 36.30 -10.19 33.47
CA SER A 686 37.75 -10.02 33.29
C SER A 686 38.49 -9.62 34.57
N LYS A 687 37.95 -8.69 35.37
CA LYS A 687 38.48 -8.30 36.69
C LYS A 687 38.49 -9.50 37.67
N THR A 688 37.39 -10.23 37.77
CA THR A 688 37.29 -11.40 38.66
C THR A 688 38.29 -12.49 38.26
N SER A 689 38.51 -12.70 36.96
CA SER A 689 39.50 -13.64 36.39
C SER A 689 40.95 -13.21 36.67
N ALA A 690 41.24 -11.92 36.70
CA ALA A 690 42.53 -11.39 37.14
C ALA A 690 42.75 -11.65 38.64
N LEU A 691 41.74 -11.37 39.47
CA LEU A 691 41.80 -11.60 40.92
C LEU A 691 41.98 -13.08 41.29
N GLU A 692 41.38 -14.02 40.54
CA GLU A 692 41.61 -15.47 40.73
C GLU A 692 43.11 -15.81 40.70
N LYS A 693 43.85 -15.27 39.72
CA LYS A 693 45.27 -15.54 39.54
C LYS A 693 46.10 -15.01 40.72
N VAL A 694 45.77 -13.82 41.23
CA VAL A 694 46.45 -13.20 42.38
C VAL A 694 46.21 -14.01 43.66
N VAL A 695 44.95 -14.37 43.94
CA VAL A 695 44.58 -15.14 45.14
C VAL A 695 45.19 -16.54 45.10
N VAL A 696 45.12 -17.24 43.96
CA VAL A 696 45.73 -18.56 43.80
C VAL A 696 47.26 -18.53 43.96
N ALA A 697 47.93 -17.47 43.50
CA ALA A 697 49.37 -17.28 43.72
C ALA A 697 49.70 -17.13 45.23
N LYS A 698 49.05 -16.17 45.92
CA LYS A 698 49.23 -15.98 47.38
C LYS A 698 48.97 -17.27 48.17
N THR A 699 47.97 -18.06 47.79
CA THR A 699 47.67 -19.35 48.44
C THR A 699 48.75 -20.40 48.21
N ARG A 700 49.38 -20.45 47.02
CA ARG A 700 50.52 -21.34 46.78
C ARG A 700 51.72 -20.96 47.64
N ASP A 701 52.00 -19.66 47.79
CA ASP A 701 53.11 -19.18 48.63
C ASP A 701 52.89 -19.54 50.11
N ALA A 702 51.66 -19.41 50.62
CA ALA A 702 51.30 -19.83 51.98
C ALA A 702 51.50 -21.36 52.20
N ILE A 703 51.17 -22.18 51.20
CA ILE A 703 51.42 -23.64 51.22
C ILE A 703 52.93 -23.94 51.23
N VAL A 704 53.72 -23.25 50.40
CA VAL A 704 55.19 -23.39 50.38
C VAL A 704 55.79 -23.10 51.76
N GLU A 705 55.37 -22.01 52.41
CA GLU A 705 55.92 -21.60 53.71
C GLU A 705 55.52 -22.57 54.84
N ALA A 706 54.28 -23.07 54.81
CA ALA A 706 53.83 -24.12 55.72
C ALA A 706 54.67 -25.40 55.60
N ILE A 707 55.01 -25.82 54.36
CA ILE A 707 55.87 -26.99 54.12
C ILE A 707 57.29 -26.77 54.65
N LYS A 708 57.90 -25.60 54.42
CA LYS A 708 59.22 -25.27 54.98
C LYS A 708 59.21 -25.36 56.51
N ARG A 709 58.16 -24.83 57.16
CA ARG A 709 58.05 -24.86 58.62
C ARG A 709 57.86 -26.28 59.15
N GLN A 710 57.01 -27.10 58.53
CA GLN A 710 56.86 -28.52 58.89
C GLN A 710 58.16 -29.32 58.67
N LYS A 711 58.89 -29.08 57.57
CA LYS A 711 60.23 -29.64 57.35
C LYS A 711 61.18 -29.33 58.51
N ASN A 712 61.24 -28.06 58.94
CA ASN A 712 62.11 -27.64 60.03
C ASN A 712 61.76 -28.34 61.36
N VAL A 713 60.46 -28.45 61.68
CA VAL A 713 59.98 -29.19 62.86
C VAL A 713 60.38 -30.67 62.78
N LEU A 714 60.08 -31.35 61.68
CA LEU A 714 60.41 -32.77 61.51
C LEU A 714 61.92 -33.04 61.48
N CYS A 715 62.73 -32.12 60.96
CA CYS A 715 64.18 -32.22 61.03
C CYS A 715 64.70 -32.09 62.48
N LEU A 716 64.12 -31.19 63.29
CA LEU A 716 64.43 -31.12 64.72
C LEU A 716 64.01 -32.41 65.45
N THR A 717 62.85 -32.99 65.12
CA THR A 717 62.41 -34.29 65.65
C THR A 717 63.39 -35.42 65.29
N ILE A 718 63.84 -35.52 64.03
CA ILE A 718 64.86 -36.51 63.62
C ILE A 718 66.20 -36.29 64.37
N LYS A 719 66.64 -35.05 64.54
CA LYS A 719 67.82 -34.73 65.35
C LYS A 719 67.65 -35.17 66.80
N GLY A 720 66.46 -34.98 67.40
CA GLY A 720 66.08 -35.46 68.72
C GLY A 720 66.10 -36.99 68.84
N LEU A 721 65.49 -37.70 67.89
CA LEU A 721 65.54 -39.17 67.77
C LEU A 721 67.00 -39.67 67.73
N SER A 722 67.88 -39.02 66.94
CA SER A 722 69.31 -39.37 66.88
C SER A 722 70.06 -39.18 68.21
N LEU A 723 69.62 -38.23 69.05
CA LEU A 723 70.19 -37.95 70.36
C LEU A 723 69.72 -39.00 71.38
N MET A 724 68.44 -39.39 71.32
CA MET A 724 67.89 -40.47 72.13
C MET A 724 68.54 -41.82 71.78
N ARG A 725 68.74 -42.12 70.49
CA ARG A 725 69.49 -43.32 70.02
C ARG A 725 70.88 -43.39 70.64
N ARG A 726 71.64 -42.30 70.58
CA ARG A 726 72.99 -42.18 71.20
C ARG A 726 72.95 -42.33 72.71
N SER A 727 71.93 -41.76 73.37
CA SER A 727 71.76 -41.82 74.83
C SER A 727 71.44 -43.25 75.30
N ALA A 728 70.53 -43.95 74.62
CA ALA A 728 70.18 -45.34 74.91
C ALA A 728 71.40 -46.28 74.70
N ALA A 729 72.12 -46.13 73.58
CA ALA A 729 73.34 -46.89 73.31
C ALA A 729 74.51 -46.58 74.28
N SER A 730 74.54 -45.38 74.89
CA SER A 730 75.47 -45.03 75.98
C SER A 730 75.04 -45.65 77.31
N LEU A 731 73.74 -45.77 77.55
CA LEU A 731 73.16 -46.39 78.73
C LEU A 731 73.52 -47.87 78.82
N ASN A 732 73.31 -48.63 77.73
CA ASN A 732 73.64 -50.05 77.66
C ASN A 732 75.15 -50.29 77.91
N ARG A 733 76.02 -49.50 77.26
CA ARG A 733 77.48 -49.54 77.48
C ARG A 733 77.93 -49.12 78.89
N LYS A 734 77.09 -48.46 79.69
CA LYS A 734 77.37 -48.22 81.12
C LYS A 734 76.94 -49.42 81.97
N ALA A 735 75.80 -50.04 81.67
CA ALA A 735 75.33 -51.24 82.37
C ALA A 735 76.24 -52.45 82.15
N GLN A 736 76.66 -52.70 80.90
CA GLN A 736 77.58 -53.78 80.55
C GLN A 736 78.92 -53.69 81.33
N ARG A 737 79.54 -52.50 81.37
CA ARG A 737 80.78 -52.28 82.17
C ARG A 737 80.59 -52.48 83.68
N MET A 738 79.41 -52.20 84.21
CA MET A 738 79.11 -52.48 85.63
C MET A 738 78.95 -53.99 85.87
N SER A 739 78.34 -54.72 84.93
CA SER A 739 78.30 -56.19 84.92
C SER A 739 79.71 -56.80 84.85
N GLU A 740 80.56 -56.33 83.92
CA GLU A 740 81.98 -56.77 83.81
C GLU A 740 82.76 -56.54 85.11
N SER A 741 82.59 -55.36 85.74
CA SER A 741 83.22 -55.05 87.03
C SER A 741 82.74 -55.96 88.16
N VAL A 742 81.48 -56.38 88.14
CA VAL A 742 80.91 -57.32 89.13
C VAL A 742 81.42 -58.74 88.89
N ALA A 743 81.49 -59.19 87.63
CA ALA A 743 82.08 -60.48 87.28
C ALA A 743 83.56 -60.57 87.73
N GLN A 744 84.35 -59.50 87.55
CA GLN A 744 85.73 -59.46 88.04
C GLN A 744 85.84 -59.48 89.56
N LEU A 745 84.95 -58.79 90.29
CA LEU A 745 84.92 -58.85 91.76
C LEU A 745 84.58 -60.27 92.24
N ARG A 746 83.59 -60.91 91.61
CA ARG A 746 83.16 -62.27 91.90
C ARG A 746 84.29 -63.29 91.75
N VAL A 747 84.97 -63.31 90.59
CA VAL A 747 86.12 -64.19 90.35
C VAL A 747 87.23 -63.98 91.41
N ARG A 748 87.50 -62.74 91.81
CA ARG A 748 88.49 -62.44 92.85
C ARG A 748 88.10 -63.02 94.22
N THR A 749 86.84 -62.85 94.64
CA THR A 749 86.35 -63.42 95.90
C THR A 749 86.29 -64.95 95.88
N GLU A 750 85.81 -65.57 94.79
CA GLU A 750 85.80 -67.03 94.62
C GLU A 750 87.24 -67.59 94.74
N THR A 751 88.23 -66.88 94.20
CA THR A 751 89.66 -67.22 94.36
C THR A 751 90.16 -67.05 95.80
N THR A 752 89.60 -66.11 96.56
CA THR A 752 90.00 -65.85 97.96
C THR A 752 89.41 -66.90 98.90
N GLU A 753 88.14 -67.24 98.70
CA GLU A 753 87.44 -68.33 99.41
C GLU A 753 88.12 -69.70 99.16
N MET A 754 88.46 -70.00 97.90
CA MET A 754 89.22 -71.20 97.54
C MET A 754 90.59 -71.30 98.25
N ARG A 755 91.22 -70.15 98.57
CA ARG A 755 92.46 -70.12 99.36
C ARG A 755 92.21 -70.39 100.84
N MET A 756 91.16 -69.80 101.43
CA MET A 756 90.75 -70.03 102.82
C MET A 756 90.45 -71.51 103.08
N LEU A 757 89.66 -72.13 102.20
CA LEU A 757 89.35 -73.57 102.25
C LEU A 757 90.59 -74.46 102.06
N GLY A 758 91.68 -73.93 101.48
CA GLY A 758 92.97 -74.61 101.36
C GLY A 758 93.84 -74.54 102.63
N VAL A 759 93.80 -73.44 103.37
CA VAL A 759 94.58 -73.24 104.60
C VAL A 759 94.03 -74.09 105.76
N ASN A 760 92.71 -74.17 105.89
CA ASN A 760 92.03 -74.87 106.99
C ASN A 760 92.17 -76.41 106.96
N LYS A 761 92.99 -76.97 106.06
CA LYS A 761 93.34 -78.40 106.05
C LYS A 761 94.52 -78.76 106.98
N HIS A 762 95.20 -77.78 107.59
CA HIS A 762 96.42 -78.02 108.38
C HIS A 762 96.40 -77.46 109.82
N SER A 763 95.29 -76.87 110.29
CA SER A 763 95.15 -76.34 111.66
C SER A 763 93.93 -76.91 112.37
N LEU A 764 94.15 -77.67 113.46
CA LEU A 764 93.09 -78.13 114.36
C LEU A 764 92.85 -77.09 115.48
N GLY A 765 92.09 -76.03 115.17
CA GLY A 765 91.73 -75.02 116.16
C GLY A 765 90.98 -73.82 115.57
N ASP A 766 89.70 -73.70 115.92
CA ASP A 766 88.72 -72.67 115.54
C ASP A 766 88.30 -72.63 114.04
N GLY A 767 86.99 -72.63 113.81
CA GLY A 767 86.35 -72.66 112.48
C GLY A 767 85.34 -71.53 112.26
N GLY A 768 85.25 -70.55 113.16
CA GLY A 768 84.25 -69.49 113.09
C GLY A 768 84.40 -68.52 111.91
N MET A 769 85.63 -68.14 111.55
CA MET A 769 85.87 -67.13 110.51
C MET A 769 85.59 -67.64 109.08
N ALA A 770 85.95 -68.88 108.77
CA ALA A 770 85.64 -69.50 107.47
C ALA A 770 84.13 -69.53 107.16
N VAL A 771 83.26 -69.69 108.18
CA VAL A 771 81.80 -69.64 108.02
C VAL A 771 81.32 -68.23 107.66
N MET A 772 81.83 -67.19 108.33
CA MET A 772 81.49 -65.80 108.00
C MET A 772 82.01 -65.38 106.60
N ALA A 773 83.19 -65.88 106.20
CA ALA A 773 83.71 -65.66 104.84
C ALA A 773 82.81 -66.31 103.77
N HIS A 774 82.28 -67.52 104.02
CA HIS A 774 81.34 -68.18 103.12
C HIS A 774 79.97 -67.47 103.07
N GLU A 775 79.42 -67.05 104.22
CA GLU A 775 78.15 -66.32 104.27
C GLU A 775 78.23 -64.95 103.58
N THR A 776 79.35 -64.22 103.74
CA THR A 776 79.57 -62.96 103.02
C THR A 776 79.78 -63.17 101.51
N HIS A 777 80.37 -64.31 101.10
CA HIS A 777 80.46 -64.71 99.70
C HIS A 777 79.08 -65.03 99.08
N GLU A 778 78.26 -65.87 99.72
CA GLU A 778 76.88 -66.19 99.27
C GLU A 778 76.02 -64.91 99.17
N ASN A 779 76.10 -64.01 100.14
CA ASN A 779 75.40 -62.72 100.07
C ASN A 779 75.86 -61.87 98.87
N MET A 780 77.17 -61.78 98.62
CA MET A 780 77.69 -61.07 97.44
C MET A 780 77.19 -61.68 96.13
N LYS A 781 77.23 -63.01 96.01
CA LYS A 781 76.74 -63.77 94.85
C LYS A 781 75.25 -63.52 94.58
N ASN A 782 74.40 -63.55 95.61
CA ASN A 782 72.97 -63.24 95.49
C ASN A 782 72.71 -61.79 95.03
N VAL A 783 73.48 -60.80 95.49
CA VAL A 783 73.36 -59.41 94.99
C VAL A 783 73.91 -59.29 93.55
N SER A 784 74.99 -60.01 93.22
CA SER A 784 75.54 -60.09 91.86
C SER A 784 74.51 -60.64 90.87
N ASP A 785 73.85 -61.76 91.18
CA ASP A 785 72.88 -62.37 90.26
C ASP A 785 71.64 -61.48 90.06
N ARG A 786 71.20 -60.77 91.12
CA ARG A 786 70.16 -59.72 91.02
C ARG A 786 70.60 -58.54 90.14
N LEU A 787 71.87 -58.13 90.20
CA LEU A 787 72.42 -57.11 89.30
C LEU A 787 72.44 -57.60 87.85
N MET A 788 72.91 -58.82 87.60
CA MET A 788 72.98 -59.39 86.25
C MET A 788 71.59 -59.47 85.61
N ALA A 789 70.57 -59.90 86.37
CA ALA A 789 69.19 -59.88 85.91
C ALA A 789 68.69 -58.46 85.55
N LYS A 790 69.03 -57.45 86.34
CA LYS A 790 68.67 -56.04 86.05
C LYS A 790 69.43 -55.45 84.87
N VAL A 791 70.71 -55.80 84.68
CA VAL A 791 71.50 -55.40 83.50
C VAL A 791 70.88 -56.01 82.23
N SER A 792 70.54 -57.30 82.22
CA SER A 792 69.88 -57.96 81.09
C SER A 792 68.52 -57.32 80.75
N ALA A 793 67.70 -57.03 81.77
CA ALA A 793 66.42 -56.35 81.57
C ALA A 793 66.58 -54.92 81.02
N LEU A 794 67.63 -54.19 81.44
CA LEU A 794 67.95 -52.88 80.88
C LEU A 794 68.39 -52.98 79.41
N SER A 795 69.23 -53.96 79.08
CA SER A 795 69.71 -54.16 77.71
C SER A 795 68.56 -54.44 76.74
N ALA A 796 67.64 -55.35 77.10
CA ALA A 796 66.44 -55.62 76.31
C ALA A 796 65.52 -54.39 76.17
N GLY A 797 65.35 -53.61 77.25
CA GLY A 797 64.59 -52.35 77.20
C GLY A 797 65.23 -51.27 76.32
N VAL A 798 66.57 -51.21 76.26
CA VAL A 798 67.30 -50.33 75.33
C VAL A 798 67.13 -50.80 73.88
N GLU A 799 67.20 -52.10 73.60
CA GLU A 799 67.01 -52.64 72.25
C GLU A 799 65.61 -52.35 71.71
N GLN A 800 64.57 -52.53 72.53
CA GLN A 800 63.19 -52.14 72.18
C GLN A 800 63.07 -50.64 71.88
N LEU A 801 63.67 -49.78 72.70
CA LEU A 801 63.65 -48.33 72.46
C LEU A 801 64.39 -47.94 71.18
N LEU A 802 65.50 -48.60 70.85
CA LEU A 802 66.23 -48.37 69.60
C LEU A 802 65.37 -48.75 68.38
N TYR A 803 64.66 -49.88 68.43
CA TYR A 803 63.73 -50.29 67.38
C TYR A 803 62.58 -49.27 67.18
N GLU A 804 61.96 -48.79 68.27
CA GLU A 804 60.88 -47.79 68.18
C GLU A 804 61.38 -46.44 67.65
N ILE A 805 62.61 -46.03 67.98
CA ILE A 805 63.26 -44.83 67.44
C ILE A 805 63.52 -44.98 65.93
N ASP A 806 64.02 -46.14 65.48
CA ASP A 806 64.29 -46.41 64.07
C ASP A 806 63.00 -46.45 63.23
N ALA A 807 61.94 -47.06 63.77
CA ALA A 807 60.61 -47.09 63.15
C ALA A 807 60.02 -45.67 62.98
N GLN A 808 60.10 -44.82 64.01
CA GLN A 808 59.61 -43.44 63.92
C GLN A 808 60.45 -42.59 62.95
N GLU A 809 61.78 -42.75 62.92
CA GLU A 809 62.63 -42.05 61.94
C GLU A 809 62.31 -42.46 60.50
N LYS A 810 62.01 -43.74 60.26
CA LYS A 810 61.58 -44.25 58.95
C LYS A 810 60.23 -43.66 58.53
N ASN A 811 59.23 -43.70 59.41
CA ASN A 811 57.89 -43.18 59.17
C ASN A 811 57.90 -41.69 58.76
N ILE A 812 58.67 -40.87 59.48
CA ILE A 812 58.85 -39.44 59.17
C ILE A 812 59.41 -39.26 57.74
N LYS A 813 60.43 -40.02 57.34
CA LYS A 813 61.06 -39.89 56.01
C LYS A 813 60.15 -40.31 54.86
N GLU A 814 59.44 -41.42 55.02
CA GLU A 814 58.54 -41.97 53.99
C GLU A 814 57.33 -41.06 53.79
N THR A 815 56.69 -40.62 54.88
CA THR A 815 55.52 -39.73 54.78
C THR A 815 55.92 -38.33 54.30
N PHE A 816 57.10 -37.82 54.68
CA PHE A 816 57.62 -36.58 54.13
C PHE A 816 57.83 -36.64 52.63
N THR A 817 58.46 -37.70 52.13
CA THR A 817 58.67 -37.91 50.69
C THR A 817 57.34 -37.93 49.92
N THR A 818 56.35 -38.67 50.41
CA THR A 818 55.00 -38.75 49.82
C THR A 818 54.27 -37.40 49.83
N ALA A 819 54.34 -36.66 50.93
CA ALA A 819 53.72 -35.34 51.04
C ALA A 819 54.31 -34.34 50.02
N ILE A 820 55.64 -34.33 49.86
CA ILE A 820 56.28 -33.48 48.85
C ILE A 820 55.86 -33.88 47.43
N GLN A 821 55.85 -35.17 47.09
CA GLN A 821 55.40 -35.66 45.78
C GLN A 821 53.96 -35.23 45.45
N ASN A 822 53.04 -35.28 46.42
CA ASN A 822 51.65 -34.84 46.23
C ASN A 822 51.55 -33.33 45.94
N VAL A 823 52.36 -32.51 46.61
CA VAL A 823 52.41 -31.05 46.43
C VAL A 823 53.04 -30.66 45.09
N THR A 824 54.19 -31.25 44.75
CA THR A 824 54.99 -30.85 43.57
C THR A 824 54.60 -31.59 42.30
N LYS A 825 53.83 -32.68 42.39
CA LYS A 825 53.47 -33.61 41.30
C LYS A 825 54.69 -34.18 40.56
N THR A 826 55.86 -34.21 41.19
CA THR A 826 57.10 -34.77 40.61
C THR A 826 57.34 -36.18 41.13
N THR A 827 57.46 -37.15 40.22
CA THR A 827 57.98 -38.49 40.53
C THR A 827 59.46 -38.39 40.89
N VAL A 828 59.79 -38.69 42.15
CA VAL A 828 61.20 -38.71 42.60
C VAL A 828 61.82 -40.03 42.17
N VAL A 829 62.83 -39.97 41.31
CA VAL A 829 63.64 -41.13 40.90
C VAL A 829 64.83 -41.24 41.86
N ASP A 830 64.97 -42.41 42.49
CA ASP A 830 66.08 -42.84 43.37
C ASP A 830 66.74 -41.77 44.25
N GLY A 831 66.02 -41.38 45.30
CA GLY A 831 66.57 -40.61 46.41
C GLY A 831 65.49 -40.22 47.41
N ALA A 832 65.56 -40.74 48.63
CA ALA A 832 64.62 -40.33 49.68
C ALA A 832 64.77 -38.83 49.95
N VAL A 833 63.68 -38.06 49.85
CA VAL A 833 63.72 -36.60 50.04
C VAL A 833 64.12 -36.32 51.48
N SER A 834 65.35 -35.86 51.68
CA SER A 834 65.91 -35.66 53.01
C SER A 834 65.17 -34.52 53.72
N VAL A 835 64.54 -34.87 54.85
CA VAL A 835 63.86 -33.93 55.76
C VAL A 835 64.83 -32.85 56.26
N CYS A 836 66.12 -33.16 56.38
CA CYS A 836 67.15 -32.27 56.92
C CYS A 836 68.14 -31.70 55.88
N ALA A 837 67.95 -31.92 54.57
CA ALA A 837 68.79 -31.26 53.56
C ALA A 837 68.39 -29.78 53.42
N ASP A 838 69.34 -28.87 53.19
CA ASP A 838 69.04 -27.44 53.14
C ASP A 838 68.29 -27.02 51.85
N GLU A 839 68.57 -27.67 50.72
CA GLU A 839 68.04 -27.30 49.39
C GLU A 839 66.83 -28.15 48.95
N ASN A 840 65.60 -27.69 49.25
CA ASN A 840 64.40 -28.18 48.58
C ASN A 840 63.59 -26.97 48.05
N ALA A 841 63.58 -26.77 46.74
CA ALA A 841 62.70 -25.77 46.11
C ALA A 841 61.28 -26.33 45.95
N TYR A 842 60.35 -25.88 46.80
CA TYR A 842 58.95 -26.30 46.74
C TYR A 842 58.17 -25.47 45.72
N ASN A 843 57.64 -26.13 44.69
CA ASN A 843 56.73 -25.52 43.71
C ASN A 843 55.39 -26.26 43.73
N VAL A 844 54.33 -25.59 44.18
CA VAL A 844 53.00 -26.18 44.36
C VAL A 844 52.30 -26.32 43.01
N LYS A 845 52.42 -27.50 42.41
CA LYS A 845 51.78 -27.86 41.14
C LYS A 845 50.52 -28.72 41.30
N GLY A 846 50.35 -29.36 42.45
CA GLY A 846 49.13 -30.11 42.78
C GLY A 846 47.92 -29.20 43.07
N PRO A 847 46.70 -29.77 43.12
CA PRO A 847 45.51 -29.07 43.60
C PRO A 847 45.73 -28.53 45.02
N LEU A 848 45.30 -27.29 45.27
CA LEU A 848 45.56 -26.58 46.52
C LEU A 848 45.08 -27.37 47.76
N LYS A 849 43.92 -28.01 47.67
CA LYS A 849 43.33 -28.84 48.74
C LYS A 849 44.16 -30.09 49.07
N ASP A 850 44.74 -30.74 48.07
CA ASP A 850 45.58 -31.94 48.25
C ASP A 850 46.92 -31.58 48.90
N ALA A 851 47.48 -30.42 48.52
CA ALA A 851 48.68 -29.87 49.11
C ALA A 851 48.49 -29.49 50.59
N LEU A 852 47.33 -28.90 50.94
CA LEU A 852 46.95 -28.64 52.34
C LEU A 852 46.82 -29.95 53.14
N ASN A 853 46.09 -30.94 52.64
CA ASN A 853 45.96 -32.24 53.32
C ASN A 853 47.32 -32.89 53.59
N SER A 854 48.26 -32.73 52.66
CA SER A 854 49.65 -33.19 52.81
C SER A 854 50.38 -32.47 53.95
N ILE A 855 50.20 -31.15 54.11
CA ILE A 855 50.74 -30.37 55.26
C ILE A 855 50.14 -30.85 56.59
N VAL A 856 48.82 -31.07 56.65
CA VAL A 856 48.15 -31.57 57.88
C VAL A 856 48.78 -32.88 58.33
N LEU A 857 48.98 -33.82 57.40
CA LEU A 857 49.58 -35.12 57.67
C LEU A 857 51.02 -35.01 58.21
N LEU A 858 51.82 -34.06 57.73
CA LEU A 858 53.19 -33.86 58.24
C LEU A 858 53.22 -33.45 59.72
N SER A 859 52.25 -32.64 60.15
CA SER A 859 52.24 -32.07 61.50
C SER A 859 52.07 -33.11 62.62
N SER A 860 51.39 -34.24 62.35
CA SER A 860 51.16 -35.30 63.34
C SER A 860 52.38 -36.18 63.61
N LEU A 861 53.43 -36.11 62.78
CA LEU A 861 54.61 -36.97 62.87
C LEU A 861 55.69 -36.45 63.85
N ALA A 862 55.53 -35.22 64.37
CA ALA A 862 56.53 -34.55 65.18
C ALA A 862 56.57 -35.02 66.64
N ASP A 863 55.52 -35.69 67.14
CA ASP A 863 55.43 -36.13 68.54
C ASP A 863 56.40 -37.29 68.82
N THR A 864 57.21 -37.12 69.86
CA THR A 864 58.18 -38.10 70.36
C THR A 864 58.20 -38.20 71.89
N GLU A 865 57.23 -37.61 72.60
CA GLU A 865 57.22 -37.58 74.07
C GLU A 865 57.16 -39.00 74.67
N ARG A 866 56.46 -39.94 74.03
CA ARG A 866 56.46 -41.36 74.45
C ARG A 866 57.87 -41.98 74.47
N LEU A 867 58.67 -41.76 73.43
CA LEU A 867 60.04 -42.32 73.33
C LEU A 867 60.98 -41.70 74.36
N LYS A 868 60.80 -40.40 74.61
CA LYS A 868 61.54 -39.62 75.61
C LYS A 868 61.23 -40.08 77.04
N ALA A 869 59.96 -40.37 77.34
CA ALA A 869 59.55 -40.96 78.63
C ALA A 869 60.16 -42.36 78.84
N THR A 870 60.16 -43.23 77.81
CA THR A 870 60.80 -44.55 77.88
C THR A 870 62.30 -44.45 78.16
N LEU A 871 63.01 -43.51 77.52
CA LEU A 871 64.44 -43.29 77.77
C LEU A 871 64.73 -42.87 79.23
N GLN A 872 63.88 -42.02 79.82
CA GLN A 872 64.01 -41.60 81.22
C GLN A 872 63.76 -42.76 82.20
N ALA A 873 62.77 -43.63 81.93
CA ALA A 873 62.52 -44.83 82.73
C ALA A 873 63.71 -45.81 82.70
N LEU A 874 64.37 -45.97 81.55
CA LEU A 874 65.60 -46.76 81.44
C LEU A 874 66.76 -46.09 82.21
N GLN A 875 66.89 -44.76 82.18
CA GLN A 875 67.89 -44.05 82.96
C GLN A 875 67.76 -44.32 84.47
N ALA A 876 66.54 -44.29 85.02
CA ALA A 876 66.31 -44.63 86.43
C ALA A 876 66.72 -46.08 86.77
N ASN A 877 66.48 -47.04 85.87
CA ASN A 877 66.94 -48.43 86.06
C ASN A 877 68.48 -48.57 86.08
N LEU A 878 69.21 -47.71 85.35
CA LEU A 878 70.68 -47.68 85.42
C LEU A 878 71.17 -47.26 86.81
N ASP A 879 70.48 -46.36 87.49
CA ASP A 879 70.85 -45.93 88.85
C ASP A 879 70.62 -47.04 89.88
N VAL A 880 69.55 -47.84 89.73
CA VAL A 880 69.36 -49.07 90.54
C VAL A 880 70.52 -50.06 90.34
N ILE A 881 71.01 -50.22 89.11
CA ILE A 881 72.18 -51.07 88.80
C ILE A 881 73.45 -50.53 89.45
N LYS A 882 73.64 -49.20 89.53
CA LYS A 882 74.80 -48.60 90.22
C LYS A 882 74.82 -48.99 91.70
N THR A 883 73.68 -48.85 92.39
CA THR A 883 73.55 -49.19 93.82
C THR A 883 73.87 -50.66 94.07
N LEU A 884 73.26 -51.58 93.29
CA LEU A 884 73.55 -53.01 93.40
C LEU A 884 75.03 -53.34 93.17
N ARG A 885 75.72 -52.61 92.27
CA ARG A 885 77.16 -52.78 92.02
C ARG A 885 78.03 -52.28 93.18
N ASP A 886 77.62 -51.20 93.84
CA ASP A 886 78.28 -50.72 95.05
C ASP A 886 78.07 -51.67 96.24
N ASP A 887 76.89 -52.27 96.38
CA ASP A 887 76.60 -53.32 97.37
C ASP A 887 77.44 -54.59 97.11
N VAL A 888 77.50 -55.09 95.86
CA VAL A 888 78.39 -56.20 95.48
C VAL A 888 79.84 -55.89 95.87
N LYS A 889 80.33 -54.68 95.55
CA LYS A 889 81.68 -54.26 95.88
C LYS A 889 81.92 -54.22 97.40
N LYS A 890 80.93 -53.75 98.18
CA LYS A 890 80.98 -53.71 99.64
C LYS A 890 81.08 -55.12 100.23
N HIS A 891 80.22 -56.05 99.80
CA HIS A 891 80.27 -57.44 100.28
C HIS A 891 81.54 -58.16 99.83
N ALA A 892 82.02 -57.93 98.60
CA ALA A 892 83.27 -58.50 98.10
C ALA A 892 84.49 -58.02 98.90
N LEU A 893 84.56 -56.73 99.24
CA LEU A 893 85.63 -56.20 100.08
C LEU A 893 85.58 -56.75 101.51
N ALA A 894 84.39 -56.89 102.10
CA ALA A 894 84.23 -57.49 103.42
C ALA A 894 84.74 -58.95 103.45
N ALA A 895 84.34 -59.78 102.48
CA ALA A 895 84.82 -61.16 102.36
C ALA A 895 86.35 -61.25 102.15
N MET A 896 86.94 -60.29 101.42
CA MET A 896 88.41 -60.23 101.24
C MET A 896 89.15 -59.79 102.50
N GLU A 897 88.56 -58.92 103.33
CA GLU A 897 89.19 -58.48 104.59
C GLU A 897 89.14 -59.57 105.66
N THR A 898 88.00 -60.27 105.83
CA THR A 898 87.90 -61.43 106.72
C THR A 898 88.92 -62.51 106.34
N ALA A 899 89.15 -62.72 105.04
CA ALA A 899 90.18 -63.65 104.56
C ALA A 899 91.63 -63.16 104.79
N ARG A 900 91.84 -61.85 104.92
CA ARG A 900 93.14 -61.25 105.27
C ARG A 900 93.42 -61.36 106.76
N GLU A 901 92.40 -61.18 107.60
CA GLU A 901 92.48 -61.32 109.06
C GLU A 901 92.80 -62.77 109.48
N GLU A 902 92.14 -63.77 108.88
CA GLU A 902 92.44 -65.19 109.14
C GLU A 902 93.87 -65.58 108.71
N ALA A 903 94.36 -65.03 107.59
CA ALA A 903 95.75 -65.23 107.15
C ALA A 903 96.80 -64.57 108.06
N ALA A 904 96.44 -63.51 108.79
CA ALA A 904 97.33 -62.89 109.79
C ALA A 904 97.35 -63.70 111.10
N ALA A 905 96.22 -64.27 111.50
CA ALA A 905 96.11 -65.09 112.71
C ALA A 905 96.95 -66.38 112.63
N SER A 906 97.24 -66.91 111.44
CA SER A 906 98.02 -68.15 111.26
C SER A 906 99.55 -67.98 111.29
N THR A 907 100.09 -66.77 111.49
CA THR A 907 101.53 -66.49 111.29
C THR A 907 102.39 -66.36 112.56
N ASP A 908 101.84 -66.50 113.75
CA ASP A 908 102.54 -66.15 115.01
C ASP A 908 103.34 -67.30 115.67
N ASN A 909 103.62 -68.40 114.96
CA ASN A 909 104.29 -69.59 115.53
C ASN A 909 105.22 -70.35 114.55
N ALA A 910 106.16 -69.65 113.89
CA ALA A 910 107.41 -70.25 113.39
C ALA A 910 108.46 -69.16 113.06
N CYS A 911 109.73 -69.42 113.39
CA CYS A 911 110.83 -68.47 113.15
C CYS A 911 111.09 -68.18 111.66
N THR A 912 111.45 -66.93 111.37
CA THR A 912 111.80 -66.38 110.05
C THR A 912 112.96 -67.13 109.38
N SER A 913 112.90 -67.33 108.06
CA SER A 913 114.05 -67.84 107.29
C SER A 913 115.01 -66.70 106.91
N LEU A 914 116.31 -67.01 106.84
CA LEU A 914 117.40 -66.04 106.59
C LEU A 914 117.28 -65.27 105.25
N PHE A 915 116.39 -65.69 104.35
CA PHE A 915 116.21 -65.11 103.03
C PHE A 915 115.45 -63.77 103.05
N GLU A 916 114.53 -63.55 104.00
CA GLU A 916 113.79 -62.27 104.09
C GLU A 916 114.63 -61.13 104.69
N GLN A 917 115.68 -61.45 105.47
CA GLN A 917 116.62 -60.45 105.98
C GLN A 917 117.50 -59.85 104.85
N PHE A 918 117.70 -60.56 103.73
CA PHE A 918 118.46 -60.04 102.59
C PHE A 918 117.66 -59.07 101.70
N LEU A 919 116.33 -59.22 101.61
CA LEU A 919 115.51 -58.31 100.79
C LEU A 919 115.26 -56.95 101.46
N HIS A 920 115.39 -56.85 102.79
CA HIS A 920 115.38 -55.56 103.49
C HIS A 920 116.68 -54.75 103.30
N ALA A 921 117.79 -55.39 102.90
CA ALA A 921 119.08 -54.71 102.73
C ALA A 921 119.22 -53.93 101.40
N PHE A 922 118.34 -54.18 100.42
CA PHE A 922 118.42 -53.59 99.07
C PHE A 922 117.38 -52.51 98.76
N ARG A 923 116.71 -51.96 99.80
CA ARG A 923 115.67 -50.93 99.62
C ARG A 923 115.93 -49.59 100.32
N PHE A 924 117.19 -49.29 100.58
CA PHE A 924 117.67 -47.91 100.67
C PHE A 924 118.64 -47.63 99.51
N TRP A 925 118.25 -46.65 98.69
CA TRP A 925 118.93 -46.10 97.50
C TRP A 925 118.81 -46.98 96.23
N ASN A 926 118.11 -46.57 95.16
CA ASN A 926 117.41 -45.30 94.87
C ASN A 926 115.88 -45.40 95.05
#